data_AF-A0A1Q6DKC8-F1
#
_entry.id   AF-A0A1Q6DKC8-F1
#
_cell.length_a   1.000
_cell.length_b   1.000
_cell.length_c   1.000
_cell.angle_alpha   90.00
_cell.angle_beta   90.00
_cell.angle_gamma   90.00
#
_symmetry.space_group_name_H-M   'P 1'
#
loop_
_entity.id
_entity.type
_entity.pdbx_description
1 polymer ?
#
loop_
_entity_poly.entity_id
_entity_poly.type
_entity_poly.pdbx_seq_one_letter_code
_entity_poly.pdbx_strand_id
1 'polypeptide(L)'
;MLVRCKCGFQGQIHDDGNKQSVDCPKCGSRLTVPIDRGRVESAMALFACSDCGFAKKIPARYVGKIAPCPKCGSKAAVVPYTPPRRTPVAVAGPGTPAGVTLRSVSLPWKNLIKNSRVKKGFLIVAPLAVVAILVAFFVSGRQSPVPVDPGYRPVALEKLPVQSPEYRRLVEVARILQSSRDFKGKDLRGIDLSSTDLRGVDFREANLEKADLSKADLVQADLRGANLRGADLQSADLSGCRMRGVILQDALVRKADFSGAHLEEANLTRTDFSRANLQSAVLKKALLFGAILVEADLSRADAGGANFAGADFSGTNVRETNFHDAKLDRTNLATCDLRGADLSGASLKEAKLAGAKLAGILFVEADLSGANLYGAELSGADLAGALLAGADLSKAQLHGANCAKTRFGRANLHQAVLFGANLQQADFNQANLTSGVLDRADLTGALLTEANLTNATLTGANLSGANLNHANLTGAGFQGARLTDKASLVKANLTNCDLSKADLSLANLHQANLSNGILREAKLHKTSLKNAYLSNADLTNADLTSADLTSADLKGANLTGINLTSNFTMRMKDLSAALLTDIRFTRFDLRNANLTNAILAHADLRYVDFTNADLTRADLRQANLGGADFRWANLTDADLSEADVREALFSDADLNRADFKQVAFSGAVIHDAENLDRALHLDPQELEKVMAATRKEPPERLAAIAVEAGSAVAAESEGPGRSIKIWGLTVEGFGTVRPPFNEEKDLGKAFLGLSEIEANLVKHRIFTGDREGVPAETEAMLAVLYTVNFMPGSQEIPILVKWINPDGKVVHSESVSTGYLRRQVASYHLAGSDVALGRWRVEFYFQKSRIGSQEISVITPERFQSRLERLE
;
A
#
# COMPACT_ATOMS: atom_id res chain seq x y z
N MET A 1 15.69 -5.53 30.68
CA MET A 1 15.10 -6.85 30.33
C MET A 1 13.74 -7.02 31.02
N LEU A 2 12.77 -7.64 30.35
CA LEU A 2 11.43 -7.92 30.91
C LEU A 2 11.43 -9.26 31.65
N VAL A 3 11.04 -9.26 32.93
CA VAL A 3 10.91 -10.47 33.77
C VAL A 3 9.45 -10.70 34.17
N ARG A 4 9.02 -11.97 34.13
CA ARG A 4 7.67 -12.42 34.49
C ARG A 4 7.71 -13.29 35.73
N CYS A 5 6.94 -12.93 36.74
CA CYS A 5 6.68 -13.81 37.88
C CYS A 5 5.55 -14.78 37.57
N LYS A 6 5.55 -15.98 38.19
CA LYS A 6 4.46 -16.96 38.08
C LYS A 6 3.11 -16.42 38.59
N CYS A 7 3.11 -15.42 39.47
CA CYS A 7 1.90 -14.76 39.94
C CYS A 7 1.35 -13.69 38.97
N GLY A 8 1.88 -13.60 37.74
CA GLY A 8 1.40 -12.70 36.68
C GLY A 8 1.99 -11.29 36.70
N PHE A 9 2.87 -10.95 37.66
CA PHE A 9 3.56 -9.66 37.67
C PHE A 9 4.62 -9.58 36.56
N GLN A 10 4.66 -8.46 35.81
CA GLN A 10 5.71 -8.13 34.85
C GLN A 10 6.48 -6.91 35.33
N GLY A 11 7.80 -7.03 35.42
CA GLY A 11 8.70 -5.92 35.76
C GLY A 11 9.79 -5.73 34.71
N GLN A 12 10.33 -4.52 34.62
CA GLN A 12 11.53 -4.22 33.83
C GLN A 12 12.73 -4.06 34.76
N ILE A 13 13.83 -4.75 34.44
CA ILE A 13 15.14 -4.56 35.09
C ILE A 13 16.01 -3.75 34.12
N HIS A 14 16.50 -2.60 34.57
CA HIS A 14 17.52 -1.81 33.88
C HIS A 14 18.91 -2.35 34.24
N ASP A 15 19.78 -2.50 33.24
CA ASP A 15 21.14 -3.01 33.43
C ASP A 15 22.05 -1.85 33.86
N ASP A 16 22.09 -1.61 35.16
CA ASP A 16 22.88 -0.52 35.76
C ASP A 16 24.25 -1.06 36.26
N GLY A 17 24.66 -2.25 35.81
CA GLY A 17 25.92 -2.91 36.16
C GLY A 17 26.00 -3.53 37.57
N ASN A 18 25.11 -3.17 38.50
CA ASN A 18 25.21 -3.60 39.92
C ASN A 18 23.93 -4.22 40.55
N LYS A 19 22.77 -4.23 39.90
CA LYS A 19 21.55 -4.91 40.42
C LYS A 19 20.96 -5.86 39.38
N GLN A 20 20.92 -7.15 39.72
CA GLN A 20 20.52 -8.25 38.81
C GLN A 20 19.27 -9.01 39.28
N SER A 21 18.52 -8.43 40.22
CA SER A 21 17.30 -9.03 40.75
C SER A 21 16.27 -7.98 41.14
N VAL A 22 14.99 -8.31 40.93
CA VAL A 22 13.85 -7.54 41.45
C VAL A 22 12.96 -8.46 42.28
N ASP A 23 12.57 -8.01 43.47
CA ASP A 23 11.65 -8.77 44.31
C ASP A 23 10.21 -8.49 43.87
N CYS A 24 9.42 -9.55 43.65
CA CYS A 24 8.04 -9.42 43.20
C CYS A 24 7.19 -8.79 44.32
N PRO A 25 6.58 -7.61 44.12
CA PRO A 25 5.80 -6.95 45.17
C PRO A 25 4.51 -7.71 45.53
N LYS A 26 4.06 -8.62 44.66
CA LYS A 26 2.82 -9.41 44.88
C LYS A 26 3.03 -10.69 45.69
N CYS A 27 4.19 -11.31 45.64
CA CYS A 27 4.41 -12.63 46.28
C CYS A 27 5.77 -12.77 46.97
N GLY A 28 6.56 -11.70 47.04
CA GLY A 28 7.88 -11.67 47.68
C GLY A 28 8.97 -12.49 46.97
N SER A 29 8.65 -13.14 45.84
CA SER A 29 9.61 -13.99 45.13
C SER A 29 10.66 -13.14 44.42
N ARG A 30 11.94 -13.42 44.68
CA ARG A 30 13.08 -12.76 44.04
C ARG A 30 13.26 -13.25 42.61
N LEU A 31 13.18 -12.34 41.63
CA LEU A 31 13.35 -12.63 40.21
C LEU A 31 14.74 -12.16 39.77
N THR A 32 15.63 -13.09 39.45
CA THR A 32 17.00 -12.82 38.98
C THR A 32 17.13 -13.04 37.48
N VAL A 33 17.92 -12.21 36.80
CA VAL A 33 18.30 -12.43 35.40
C VAL A 33 19.73 -12.96 35.37
N PRO A 34 20.02 -14.10 34.70
CA PRO A 34 21.38 -14.60 34.60
C PRO A 34 22.19 -13.74 33.62
N ILE A 35 23.32 -13.19 34.07
CA ILE A 35 24.37 -12.74 33.16
C ILE A 35 25.26 -13.94 32.84
N ASP A 36 25.41 -14.21 31.55
CA ASP A 36 26.43 -15.11 31.03
C ASP A 36 27.80 -14.43 31.11
N ARG A 37 28.34 -14.35 32.34
CA ARG A 37 29.76 -14.03 32.55
C ARG A 37 30.53 -15.30 32.24
N GLY A 38 30.94 -15.42 30.97
CA GLY A 38 31.97 -16.31 30.45
C GLY A 38 32.28 -17.54 31.33
N ARG A 39 31.47 -18.58 31.19
CA ARG A 39 31.91 -19.92 31.61
C ARG A 39 32.94 -20.42 30.61
N VAL A 40 34.16 -20.59 31.11
CA VAL A 40 35.25 -21.40 30.55
C VAL A 40 34.67 -22.58 29.77
N GLU A 41 34.91 -22.62 28.46
CA GLU A 41 34.61 -23.77 27.62
C GLU A 41 35.22 -25.01 28.27
N SER A 42 34.37 -25.88 28.82
CA SER A 42 34.79 -27.22 29.17
C SER A 42 35.25 -27.89 27.88
N ALA A 43 36.52 -28.32 27.84
CA ALA A 43 37.09 -28.98 26.67
C ALA A 43 36.09 -30.02 26.13
N MET A 44 35.77 -29.90 24.84
CA MET A 44 34.87 -30.82 24.14
C MET A 44 35.70 -31.79 23.31
N ALA A 45 35.16 -32.99 23.12
CA ALA A 45 35.68 -34.02 22.26
C ALA A 45 34.62 -34.42 21.24
N LEU A 46 35.04 -35.13 20.19
CA LEU A 46 34.18 -35.60 19.13
C LEU A 46 34.15 -37.14 19.18
N PHE A 47 32.97 -37.71 19.37
CA PHE A 47 32.72 -39.09 18.99
C PHE A 47 32.48 -39.09 17.48
N ALA A 48 33.29 -39.82 16.71
CA ALA A 48 33.13 -39.93 15.26
C ALA A 48 33.21 -41.39 14.83
N CYS A 49 32.15 -41.90 14.20
CA CYS A 49 32.11 -43.25 13.64
C CYS A 49 32.52 -43.21 12.17
N SER A 50 33.63 -43.87 11.83
CA SER A 50 34.15 -43.98 10.46
C SER A 50 33.20 -44.69 9.51
N ASP A 51 32.39 -45.63 10.03
CA ASP A 51 31.63 -46.54 9.17
C ASP A 51 30.31 -45.94 8.68
N CYS A 52 29.72 -45.00 9.44
CA CYS A 52 28.43 -44.38 9.09
C CYS A 52 28.42 -42.84 9.15
N GLY A 53 29.58 -42.23 9.40
CA GLY A 53 29.76 -40.78 9.47
C GLY A 53 29.09 -40.10 10.67
N PHE A 54 28.54 -40.86 11.62
CA PHE A 54 27.90 -40.29 12.80
C PHE A 54 28.94 -39.58 13.68
N ALA A 55 28.75 -38.27 13.88
CA ALA A 55 29.59 -37.46 14.75
C ALA A 55 28.77 -36.71 15.79
N LYS A 56 29.22 -36.72 17.05
CA LYS A 56 28.58 -35.98 18.15
C LYS A 56 29.63 -35.37 19.07
N LYS A 57 29.46 -34.10 19.41
CA LYS A 57 30.29 -33.45 20.44
C LYS A 57 29.90 -34.00 21.81
N ILE A 58 30.90 -34.43 22.57
CA ILE A 58 30.73 -34.97 23.92
C ILE A 58 31.80 -34.39 24.85
N PRO A 59 31.63 -34.43 26.17
CA PRO A 59 32.61 -33.85 27.11
C PRO A 59 34.02 -34.48 26.97
N ALA A 60 35.10 -33.69 27.05
CA ALA A 60 36.47 -34.21 26.84
C ALA A 60 36.94 -35.26 27.86
N ARG A 61 36.25 -35.42 29.00
CA ARG A 61 36.49 -36.54 29.93
C ARG A 61 36.30 -37.93 29.31
N TYR A 62 35.70 -38.01 28.12
CA TYR A 62 35.50 -39.25 27.38
C TYR A 62 36.56 -39.50 26.29
N VAL A 63 37.52 -38.60 26.07
CA VAL A 63 38.64 -38.80 25.11
C VAL A 63 39.39 -40.09 25.44
N GLY A 64 39.67 -40.90 24.41
CA GLY A 64 40.35 -42.19 24.54
C GLY A 64 39.45 -43.36 24.96
N LYS A 65 38.16 -43.13 25.27
CA LYS A 65 37.20 -44.22 25.47
C LYS A 65 36.62 -44.72 24.15
N ILE A 66 36.40 -46.02 24.07
CA ILE A 66 35.74 -46.69 22.94
C ILE A 66 34.29 -46.97 23.35
N ALA A 67 33.34 -46.55 22.51
CA ALA A 67 31.92 -46.79 22.72
C ALA A 67 31.25 -47.25 21.40
N PRO A 68 30.20 -48.09 21.47
CA PRO A 68 29.44 -48.48 20.29
C PRO A 68 28.69 -47.28 19.71
N CYS A 69 28.71 -47.16 18.38
CA CYS A 69 28.00 -46.11 17.66
C CYS A 69 26.48 -46.32 17.79
N PRO A 70 25.71 -45.31 18.26
CA PRO A 70 24.28 -45.45 18.42
C PRO A 70 23.51 -45.60 17.09
N LYS A 71 24.15 -45.32 15.95
CA LYS A 71 23.55 -45.42 14.62
C LYS A 71 23.78 -46.77 13.92
N CYS A 72 24.92 -47.43 14.16
CA CYS A 72 25.28 -48.67 13.45
C CYS A 72 25.91 -49.76 14.33
N GLY A 73 26.12 -49.53 15.63
CA GLY A 73 26.68 -50.51 16.57
C GLY A 73 28.21 -50.65 16.55
N SER A 74 28.91 -50.15 15.51
CA SER A 74 30.37 -50.21 15.40
C SER A 74 31.10 -49.55 16.56
N LYS A 75 32.20 -50.14 17.05
CA LYS A 75 33.04 -49.53 18.10
C LYS A 75 33.84 -48.37 17.53
N ALA A 76 33.68 -47.17 18.10
CA ALA A 76 34.44 -45.98 17.70
C ALA A 76 35.06 -45.27 18.91
N ALA A 77 36.21 -44.63 18.70
CA ALA A 77 36.95 -43.91 19.73
C ALA A 77 36.58 -42.42 19.76
N VAL A 78 36.63 -41.82 20.94
CA VAL A 78 36.41 -40.38 21.14
C VAL A 78 37.73 -39.62 20.98
N VAL A 79 37.78 -38.64 20.09
CA VAL A 79 38.97 -37.84 19.77
C VAL A 79 38.84 -36.36 20.21
N PRO A 80 39.93 -35.65 20.51
CA PRO A 80 39.89 -34.23 20.89
C PRO A 80 39.31 -33.33 19.77
N TYR A 81 38.57 -32.27 20.14
CA TYR A 81 37.98 -31.33 19.17
C TYR A 81 38.68 -29.96 19.23
N THR A 82 39.26 -29.51 18.11
CA THR A 82 39.84 -28.16 17.94
C THR A 82 39.02 -27.33 16.94
N PRO A 83 38.47 -26.17 17.33
CA PRO A 83 37.69 -25.32 16.43
C PRO A 83 38.59 -24.46 15.50
N PRO A 84 38.15 -24.12 14.27
CA PRO A 84 38.88 -23.23 13.38
C PRO A 84 38.79 -21.76 13.83
N ARG A 85 39.92 -21.05 13.86
CA ARG A 85 40.02 -19.62 14.23
C ARG A 85 39.35 -18.72 13.19
N ARG A 86 38.49 -17.80 13.63
CA ARG A 86 37.93 -16.71 12.82
C ARG A 86 38.86 -15.50 12.84
N THR A 87 39.24 -14.97 11.67
CA THR A 87 39.87 -13.64 11.54
C THR A 87 38.79 -12.55 11.47
N PRO A 88 38.98 -11.37 12.09
CA PRO A 88 38.05 -10.25 11.98
C PRO A 88 38.34 -9.34 10.78
N VAL A 89 37.28 -8.77 10.20
CA VAL A 89 37.26 -7.68 9.20
C VAL A 89 36.31 -6.63 9.79
N ALA A 90 36.56 -5.32 9.88
CA ALA A 90 37.61 -4.38 9.46
C ALA A 90 37.52 -3.11 10.36
N VAL A 91 38.44 -2.14 10.21
CA VAL A 91 38.18 -0.71 9.88
C VAL A 91 39.52 0.08 9.94
N ALA A 92 39.96 0.66 8.81
CA ALA A 92 40.77 1.89 8.75
C ALA A 92 40.84 2.44 7.31
N GLY A 93 40.80 3.77 7.18
CA GLY A 93 40.73 4.56 5.94
C GLY A 93 42.04 4.72 5.15
N PRO A 94 42.08 5.66 4.18
CA PRO A 94 42.92 5.56 2.98
C PRO A 94 44.34 6.12 3.16
N GLY A 95 45.34 5.43 2.61
CA GLY A 95 46.73 5.90 2.56
C GLY A 95 47.62 4.95 1.75
N THR A 96 48.48 5.54 0.91
CA THR A 96 49.29 5.00 -0.20
C THR A 96 50.41 3.99 0.18
N PRO A 97 51.04 3.31 -0.82
CA PRO A 97 51.72 2.04 -0.64
C PRO A 97 53.24 2.17 -0.37
N ALA A 98 53.78 1.29 0.46
CA ALA A 98 55.21 1.03 0.55
C ALA A 98 55.43 -0.49 0.62
N GLY A 99 56.14 -1.02 -0.38
CA GLY A 99 56.44 -2.44 -0.49
C GLY A 99 57.59 -2.89 0.40
N VAL A 100 57.63 -4.19 0.68
CA VAL A 100 58.87 -4.94 0.94
C VAL A 100 58.71 -6.37 0.40
N THR A 101 59.46 -6.60 -0.67
CA THR A 101 60.11 -7.82 -1.21
C THR A 101 59.62 -9.24 -0.87
N LEU A 102 59.36 -9.94 -1.97
CA LEU A 102 59.40 -11.39 -2.20
C LEU A 102 60.66 -12.10 -1.66
N ARG A 103 60.49 -13.36 -1.23
CA ARG A 103 61.36 -14.45 -1.70
C ARG A 103 60.51 -15.59 -2.26
N SER A 104 60.49 -15.61 -3.58
CA SER A 104 60.13 -16.70 -4.48
C SER A 104 61.02 -17.93 -4.28
N VAL A 105 60.47 -19.13 -4.53
CA VAL A 105 60.94 -20.23 -5.42
C VAL A 105 59.76 -21.24 -5.43
N SER A 106 59.14 -21.76 -6.49
CA SER A 106 59.33 -21.74 -7.96
C SER A 106 58.03 -22.20 -8.64
N LEU A 107 57.70 -21.56 -9.76
CA LEU A 107 56.66 -21.87 -10.79
C LEU A 107 57.08 -23.10 -11.66
N PRO A 108 56.25 -23.74 -12.54
CA PRO A 108 55.52 -23.16 -13.72
C PRO A 108 54.04 -23.62 -13.89
N TRP A 109 53.08 -22.73 -14.19
CA TRP A 109 52.65 -22.19 -15.51
C TRP A 109 51.80 -23.21 -16.32
N LYS A 110 50.64 -22.92 -16.95
CA LYS A 110 50.03 -21.64 -17.37
C LYS A 110 48.64 -21.86 -18.03
N ASN A 111 47.81 -20.81 -18.01
CA ASN A 111 46.75 -20.38 -18.95
C ASN A 111 45.38 -21.12 -18.95
N LEU A 112 44.19 -20.51 -19.06
CA LEU A 112 43.67 -19.22 -19.59
C LEU A 112 42.49 -18.74 -18.69
N ILE A 113 42.34 -17.49 -18.23
CA ILE A 113 41.99 -16.20 -18.88
C ILE A 113 40.47 -15.89 -19.00
N LYS A 114 40.06 -14.95 -18.11
CA LYS A 114 39.31 -13.68 -18.30
C LYS A 114 37.79 -13.58 -18.58
N ASN A 115 37.25 -12.61 -17.83
CA ASN A 115 36.15 -11.65 -18.05
C ASN A 115 34.71 -12.12 -17.75
N SER A 116 33.82 -11.37 -17.11
CA SER A 116 33.90 -10.05 -16.44
C SER A 116 32.55 -9.73 -15.74
N ARG A 117 32.61 -8.97 -14.63
CA ARG A 117 31.58 -8.05 -14.07
C ARG A 117 30.18 -8.60 -13.72
N VAL A 118 29.85 -8.67 -12.41
CA VAL A 118 28.56 -8.17 -11.87
C VAL A 118 28.76 -7.58 -10.45
N LYS A 119 27.93 -6.58 -10.15
CA LYS A 119 27.93 -5.59 -9.06
C LYS A 119 27.61 -6.16 -7.67
N LYS A 120 27.96 -5.35 -6.66
CA LYS A 120 27.61 -5.41 -5.23
C LYS A 120 26.09 -5.55 -4.99
N GLY A 121 25.70 -6.44 -4.08
CA GLY A 121 24.39 -6.42 -3.40
C GLY A 121 23.88 -7.80 -3.02
N PHE A 122 23.57 -7.98 -1.72
CA PHE A 122 22.94 -9.13 -1.05
C PHE A 122 23.80 -10.36 -0.69
N LEU A 123 24.14 -10.41 0.60
CA LEU A 123 24.52 -11.61 1.33
C LEU A 123 23.29 -12.53 1.45
N ILE A 124 23.30 -13.69 0.79
CA ILE A 124 22.52 -14.85 1.21
C ILE A 124 23.55 -15.90 1.64
N VAL A 125 23.42 -16.34 2.90
CA VAL A 125 24.24 -17.39 3.49
C VAL A 125 23.74 -18.72 2.93
N ALA A 126 24.28 -19.16 1.80
CA ALA A 126 24.17 -20.55 1.38
C ALA A 126 25.16 -21.40 2.20
N PRO A 127 24.75 -22.55 2.78
CA PRO A 127 25.69 -23.44 3.44
C PRO A 127 26.58 -24.10 2.38
N LEU A 128 27.83 -23.66 2.34
CA LEU A 128 28.92 -24.09 1.45
C LEU A 128 29.41 -25.54 1.71
N ALA A 129 28.49 -26.48 1.94
CA ALA A 129 28.82 -27.86 2.32
C ALA A 129 28.35 -28.95 1.33
N VAL A 130 27.65 -28.62 0.25
CA VAL A 130 27.12 -29.65 -0.69
C VAL A 130 27.83 -29.67 -2.05
N VAL A 131 28.55 -28.61 -2.42
CA VAL A 131 29.24 -28.52 -3.72
C VAL A 131 30.60 -29.27 -3.74
N ALA A 132 31.12 -29.68 -2.58
CA ALA A 132 32.42 -30.35 -2.49
C ALA A 132 32.36 -31.90 -2.51
N ILE A 133 31.17 -32.52 -2.44
CA ILE A 133 31.03 -33.99 -2.33
C ILE A 133 30.68 -34.66 -3.66
N LEU A 134 30.17 -33.94 -4.67
CA LEU A 134 29.91 -34.50 -6.00
C LEU A 134 31.08 -34.35 -7.01
N VAL A 135 32.12 -33.60 -6.68
CA VAL A 135 33.31 -33.42 -7.54
C VAL A 135 34.51 -34.28 -7.10
N ALA A 136 34.46 -34.88 -5.90
CA ALA A 136 35.57 -35.67 -5.36
C ALA A 136 35.73 -37.08 -5.97
N PHE A 137 34.84 -37.53 -6.85
CA PHE A 137 34.99 -38.80 -7.59
C PHE A 137 35.76 -38.68 -8.92
N PHE A 138 36.19 -37.46 -9.30
CA PHE A 138 36.74 -37.20 -10.64
C PHE A 138 38.20 -36.73 -10.67
N VAL A 139 39.10 -37.26 -9.83
CA VAL A 139 40.55 -37.26 -10.12
C VAL A 139 41.24 -38.51 -9.53
N SER A 140 40.86 -39.71 -9.97
CA SER A 140 41.75 -40.88 -9.89
C SER A 140 41.34 -41.94 -10.93
N GLY A 141 41.75 -41.71 -12.17
CA GLY A 141 41.52 -42.60 -13.30
C GLY A 141 42.36 -43.87 -13.26
N ARG A 142 42.08 -44.78 -12.32
CA ARG A 142 42.42 -46.21 -12.41
C ARG A 142 41.37 -47.02 -11.65
N GLN A 143 40.36 -47.52 -12.34
CA GLN A 143 39.51 -48.61 -11.85
C GLN A 143 39.96 -49.90 -12.51
N SER A 144 40.12 -50.94 -11.69
CA SER A 144 40.47 -52.29 -12.09
C SER A 144 39.42 -52.85 -13.07
N PRO A 145 39.81 -53.69 -14.06
CA PRO A 145 38.87 -54.28 -15.00
C PRO A 145 37.83 -55.13 -14.26
N VAL A 146 36.56 -54.92 -14.59
CA VAL A 146 35.45 -55.78 -14.16
C VAL A 146 35.76 -57.21 -14.64
N PRO A 147 35.69 -58.24 -13.77
CA PRO A 147 36.00 -59.60 -14.17
C PRO A 147 35.10 -60.04 -15.32
N VAL A 148 35.75 -60.50 -16.40
CA VAL A 148 35.12 -61.00 -17.64
C VAL A 148 34.43 -62.31 -17.31
N ASP A 149 33.14 -62.45 -17.62
CA ASP A 149 32.50 -63.76 -17.71
C ASP A 149 33.04 -64.48 -18.96
N PRO A 150 33.87 -65.54 -18.82
CA PRO A 150 34.46 -66.24 -19.96
C PRO A 150 33.42 -67.01 -20.78
N GLY A 151 32.20 -67.19 -20.26
CA GLY A 151 31.12 -67.97 -20.86
C GLY A 151 30.05 -67.18 -21.59
N TYR A 152 30.14 -65.84 -21.63
CA TYR A 152 29.07 -65.03 -22.21
C TYR A 152 28.86 -65.34 -23.71
N ARG A 153 27.69 -65.90 -24.02
CA ARG A 153 27.13 -66.03 -25.37
C ARG A 153 25.81 -65.28 -25.42
N PRO A 154 25.64 -64.30 -26.34
CA PRO A 154 24.36 -63.64 -26.53
C PRO A 154 23.24 -64.67 -26.75
N VAL A 155 22.16 -64.58 -25.98
CA VAL A 155 20.96 -65.45 -26.11
C VAL A 155 20.39 -65.38 -27.53
N ALA A 156 20.55 -64.23 -28.20
CA ALA A 156 20.18 -64.03 -29.59
C ALA A 156 20.85 -65.02 -30.57
N LEU A 157 22.08 -65.47 -30.29
CA LEU A 157 22.80 -66.41 -31.16
C LEU A 157 22.09 -67.77 -31.26
N GLU A 158 21.37 -68.20 -30.22
CA GLU A 158 20.64 -69.48 -30.21
C GLU A 158 19.43 -69.46 -31.14
N LYS A 159 18.91 -68.27 -31.47
CA LYS A 159 17.71 -68.07 -32.27
C LYS A 159 17.99 -67.77 -33.74
N LEU A 160 19.27 -67.60 -34.11
CA LEU A 160 19.67 -67.15 -35.45
C LEU A 160 20.25 -68.28 -36.31
N PRO A 161 19.94 -68.31 -37.62
CA PRO A 161 20.59 -69.23 -38.55
C PRO A 161 22.12 -69.01 -38.55
N VAL A 162 22.90 -70.08 -38.44
CA VAL A 162 24.37 -70.13 -38.21
C VAL A 162 25.23 -69.41 -39.30
N GLN A 163 24.61 -68.74 -40.27
CA GLN A 163 25.30 -67.97 -41.31
C GLN A 163 24.61 -66.64 -41.68
N SER A 164 23.56 -66.24 -40.97
CA SER A 164 22.88 -64.97 -41.25
C SER A 164 23.84 -63.77 -41.04
N PRO A 165 23.62 -62.65 -41.74
CA PRO A 165 24.39 -61.41 -41.50
C PRO A 165 24.36 -61.00 -40.02
N GLU A 166 23.22 -61.16 -39.34
CA GLU A 166 23.05 -60.89 -37.92
C GLU A 166 23.87 -61.83 -37.03
N TYR A 167 23.90 -63.13 -37.35
CA TYR A 167 24.73 -64.10 -36.63
C TYR A 167 26.22 -63.70 -36.69
N ARG A 168 26.71 -63.30 -37.87
CA ARG A 168 28.11 -62.84 -38.03
C ARG A 168 28.39 -61.56 -37.23
N ARG A 169 27.46 -60.61 -37.23
CA ARG A 169 27.57 -59.38 -36.42
C ARG A 169 27.61 -59.70 -34.93
N LEU A 170 26.77 -60.60 -34.43
CA LEU A 170 26.74 -60.98 -33.02
C LEU A 170 27.97 -61.78 -32.57
N VAL A 171 28.53 -62.64 -33.43
CA VAL A 171 29.80 -63.33 -33.15
C VAL A 171 30.95 -62.33 -33.03
N GLU A 172 31.00 -61.31 -33.88
CA GLU A 172 31.99 -60.23 -33.79
C GLU A 172 31.88 -59.49 -32.46
N VAL A 173 30.66 -59.12 -32.08
CA VAL A 173 30.37 -58.46 -30.80
C VAL A 173 30.77 -59.31 -29.60
N ALA A 174 30.42 -60.59 -29.59
CA ALA A 174 30.80 -61.52 -28.52
C ALA A 174 32.34 -61.60 -28.37
N ARG A 175 33.08 -61.61 -29.47
CA ARG A 175 34.56 -61.63 -29.45
C ARG A 175 35.15 -60.35 -28.86
N ILE A 176 34.58 -59.18 -29.20
CA ILE A 176 35.04 -57.90 -28.65
C ILE A 176 34.73 -57.82 -27.15
N LEU A 177 33.56 -58.30 -26.71
CA LEU A 177 33.17 -58.34 -25.30
C LEU A 177 34.07 -59.22 -24.43
N GLN A 178 34.59 -60.31 -25.01
CA GLN A 178 35.55 -61.22 -24.37
C GLN A 178 36.99 -60.71 -24.41
N SER A 179 37.27 -59.63 -25.14
CA SER A 179 38.63 -59.09 -25.33
C SER A 179 38.73 -57.62 -24.90
N SER A 180 38.68 -56.67 -25.85
CA SER A 180 38.96 -55.27 -25.59
C SER A 180 37.81 -54.51 -24.92
N ARG A 181 36.56 -54.99 -25.05
CA ARG A 181 35.34 -54.24 -24.70
C ARG A 181 35.32 -52.81 -25.30
N ASP A 182 35.94 -52.64 -26.47
CA ASP A 182 36.03 -51.37 -27.20
C ASP A 182 35.14 -51.40 -28.44
N PHE A 183 34.04 -50.65 -28.38
CA PHE A 183 33.10 -50.43 -29.46
C PHE A 183 33.10 -49.00 -29.96
N LYS A 184 34.14 -48.22 -29.66
CA LYS A 184 34.23 -46.82 -30.08
C LYS A 184 34.01 -46.67 -31.60
N GLY A 185 33.04 -45.84 -31.98
CA GLY A 185 32.71 -45.54 -33.37
C GLY A 185 32.12 -46.70 -34.19
N LYS A 186 31.81 -47.84 -33.59
CA LYS A 186 31.30 -49.03 -34.31
C LYS A 186 29.82 -48.91 -34.66
N ASP A 187 29.41 -49.55 -35.76
CA ASP A 187 28.01 -49.65 -36.20
C ASP A 187 27.32 -50.91 -35.67
N LEU A 188 26.50 -50.70 -34.65
CA LEU A 188 25.73 -51.68 -33.90
C LEU A 188 24.22 -51.50 -34.13
N ARG A 189 23.81 -50.85 -35.23
CA ARG A 189 22.39 -50.62 -35.51
C ARG A 189 21.57 -51.91 -35.52
N GLY A 190 20.45 -51.88 -34.80
CA GLY A 190 19.49 -52.99 -34.73
C GLY A 190 20.02 -54.27 -34.06
N ILE A 191 21.18 -54.23 -33.40
CA ILE A 191 21.74 -55.43 -32.78
C ILE A 191 20.94 -55.82 -31.52
N ASP A 192 20.82 -57.12 -31.26
CA ASP A 192 20.28 -57.64 -30.00
C ASP A 192 21.41 -57.88 -28.99
N LEU A 193 21.48 -56.98 -28.02
CA LEU A 193 22.35 -56.99 -26.84
C LEU A 193 21.52 -57.11 -25.55
N SER A 194 20.29 -57.62 -25.63
CA SER A 194 19.44 -57.79 -24.47
C SER A 194 20.08 -58.70 -23.41
N SER A 195 19.89 -58.36 -22.13
CA SER A 195 20.40 -59.11 -20.96
C SER A 195 21.93 -59.37 -20.98
N THR A 196 22.70 -58.45 -21.58
CA THR A 196 24.16 -58.58 -21.72
C THR A 196 24.93 -57.86 -20.62
N ASP A 197 26.06 -58.43 -20.16
CA ASP A 197 27.06 -57.70 -19.36
C ASP A 197 27.88 -56.77 -20.26
N LEU A 198 27.56 -55.48 -20.17
CA LEU A 198 28.20 -54.37 -20.86
C LEU A 198 28.89 -53.40 -19.89
N ARG A 199 29.20 -53.85 -18.66
CA ARG A 199 29.81 -53.00 -17.64
C ARG A 199 31.15 -52.45 -18.09
N GLY A 200 31.33 -51.14 -17.94
CA GLY A 200 32.57 -50.43 -18.28
C GLY A 200 32.95 -50.49 -19.77
N VAL A 201 32.05 -50.93 -20.65
CA VAL A 201 32.31 -51.00 -22.10
C VAL A 201 32.45 -49.59 -22.68
N ASP A 202 33.36 -49.43 -23.64
CA ASP A 202 33.54 -48.17 -24.37
C ASP A 202 32.68 -48.14 -25.63
N PHE A 203 31.59 -47.39 -25.59
CA PHE A 203 30.67 -47.15 -26.70
C PHE A 203 30.77 -45.73 -27.26
N ARG A 204 31.87 -45.00 -27.00
CA ARG A 204 32.00 -43.60 -27.45
C ARG A 204 31.74 -43.50 -28.95
N GLU A 205 30.88 -42.57 -29.37
CA GLU A 205 30.54 -42.34 -30.79
C GLU A 205 29.98 -43.57 -31.54
N ALA A 206 29.63 -44.67 -30.83
CA ALA A 206 29.05 -45.86 -31.46
C ALA A 206 27.63 -45.59 -31.95
N ASN A 207 27.23 -46.28 -33.02
CA ASN A 207 25.86 -46.22 -33.55
C ASN A 207 25.05 -47.44 -33.10
N LEU A 208 24.22 -47.26 -32.08
CA LEU A 208 23.32 -48.23 -31.46
C LEU A 208 21.85 -47.92 -31.81
N GLU A 209 21.58 -47.19 -32.89
CA GLU A 209 20.21 -46.85 -33.29
C GLU A 209 19.38 -48.14 -33.46
N LYS A 210 18.21 -48.15 -32.81
CA LYS A 210 17.27 -49.29 -32.75
C LYS A 210 17.85 -50.61 -32.21
N ALA A 211 18.98 -50.58 -31.52
CA ALA A 211 19.50 -51.77 -30.83
C ALA A 211 18.54 -52.19 -29.69
N ASP A 212 18.46 -53.48 -29.42
CA ASP A 212 17.83 -54.02 -28.21
C ASP A 212 18.90 -54.18 -27.13
N LEU A 213 18.81 -53.35 -26.10
CA LEU A 213 19.64 -53.34 -24.89
C LEU A 213 18.77 -53.61 -23.66
N SER A 214 17.57 -54.17 -23.83
CA SER A 214 16.66 -54.41 -22.73
C SER A 214 17.29 -55.32 -21.67
N LYS A 215 17.19 -54.94 -20.40
CA LYS A 215 17.80 -55.64 -19.24
C LYS A 215 19.33 -55.79 -19.30
N ALA A 216 20.02 -55.08 -20.19
CA ALA A 216 21.48 -55.11 -20.21
C ALA A 216 22.07 -54.39 -18.98
N ASP A 217 23.24 -54.83 -18.54
CA ASP A 217 24.01 -54.23 -17.45
C ASP A 217 25.10 -53.35 -18.06
N LEU A 218 24.86 -52.05 -18.15
CA LEU A 218 25.78 -51.04 -18.69
C LEU A 218 26.51 -50.27 -17.59
N VAL A 219 26.52 -50.71 -16.33
CA VAL A 219 27.07 -49.93 -15.21
C VAL A 219 28.46 -49.36 -15.56
N GLN A 220 28.61 -48.03 -15.39
CA GLN A 220 29.83 -47.28 -15.67
C GLN A 220 30.36 -47.36 -17.13
N ALA A 221 29.55 -47.77 -18.11
CA ALA A 221 29.92 -47.71 -19.52
C ALA A 221 30.15 -46.27 -20.01
N ASP A 222 30.96 -46.12 -21.06
CA ASP A 222 31.25 -44.83 -21.69
C ASP A 222 30.48 -44.71 -23.02
N LEU A 223 29.36 -43.99 -22.99
CA LEU A 223 28.43 -43.77 -24.10
C LEU A 223 28.52 -42.34 -24.66
N ARG A 224 29.62 -41.61 -24.40
CA ARG A 224 29.74 -40.20 -24.83
C ARG A 224 29.60 -40.10 -26.35
N GLY A 225 28.66 -39.27 -26.80
CA GLY A 225 28.35 -39.07 -28.22
C GLY A 225 27.75 -40.27 -28.95
N ALA A 226 27.37 -41.36 -28.25
CA ALA A 226 26.77 -42.52 -28.89
C ALA A 226 25.35 -42.21 -29.40
N ASN A 227 24.95 -42.85 -30.51
CA ASN A 227 23.61 -42.75 -31.06
C ASN A 227 22.76 -43.96 -30.63
N LEU A 228 21.84 -43.76 -29.69
CA LEU A 228 20.86 -44.75 -29.22
C LEU A 228 19.43 -44.38 -29.64
N ARG A 229 19.27 -43.63 -30.74
CA ARG A 229 17.95 -43.22 -31.23
C ARG A 229 17.05 -44.45 -31.42
N GLY A 230 15.87 -44.44 -30.79
CA GLY A 230 14.90 -45.53 -30.89
C GLY A 230 15.37 -46.90 -30.36
N ALA A 231 16.45 -46.97 -29.59
CA ALA A 231 16.89 -48.20 -28.94
C ALA A 231 15.91 -48.62 -27.82
N ASP A 232 15.82 -49.92 -27.55
CA ASP A 232 15.12 -50.45 -26.38
C ASP A 232 16.11 -50.66 -25.24
N LEU A 233 15.94 -49.93 -24.13
CA LEU A 233 16.75 -50.01 -22.92
C LEU A 233 15.87 -50.33 -21.71
N GLN A 234 14.70 -50.94 -21.92
CA GLN A 234 13.78 -51.23 -20.83
C GLN A 234 14.45 -52.06 -19.74
N SER A 235 14.36 -51.60 -18.50
CA SER A 235 14.95 -52.27 -17.33
C SER A 235 16.47 -52.49 -17.40
N ALA A 236 17.19 -51.76 -18.25
CA ALA A 236 18.65 -51.79 -18.29
C ALA A 236 19.25 -51.01 -17.10
N ASP A 237 20.44 -51.40 -16.65
CA ASP A 237 21.20 -50.67 -15.63
C ASP A 237 22.27 -49.79 -16.31
N LEU A 238 22.07 -48.48 -16.29
CA LEU A 238 22.98 -47.45 -16.79
C LEU A 238 23.55 -46.59 -15.63
N SER A 239 23.57 -47.12 -14.41
CA SER A 239 24.03 -46.36 -13.25
C SER A 239 25.50 -45.96 -13.40
N GLY A 240 25.80 -44.70 -13.11
CA GLY A 240 27.14 -44.11 -13.22
C GLY A 240 27.72 -44.03 -14.65
N CYS A 241 26.93 -44.26 -15.70
CA CYS A 241 27.40 -44.17 -17.09
C CYS A 241 27.86 -42.74 -17.46
N ARG A 242 28.86 -42.66 -18.34
CA ARG A 242 29.27 -41.40 -18.98
C ARG A 242 28.53 -41.24 -20.29
N MET A 243 27.58 -40.32 -20.35
CA MET A 243 26.62 -40.21 -21.46
C MET A 243 26.51 -38.79 -22.03
N ARG A 244 27.54 -37.95 -21.82
CA ARG A 244 27.55 -36.58 -22.36
C ARG A 244 27.33 -36.59 -23.88
N GLY A 245 26.35 -35.82 -24.34
CA GLY A 245 26.00 -35.69 -25.75
C GLY A 245 25.40 -36.95 -26.39
N VAL A 246 24.95 -37.93 -25.59
CA VAL A 246 24.29 -39.13 -26.11
C VAL A 246 22.96 -38.76 -26.80
N ILE A 247 22.59 -39.51 -27.84
CA ILE A 247 21.29 -39.36 -28.52
C ILE A 247 20.38 -40.51 -28.10
N LEU A 248 19.40 -40.26 -27.24
CA LEU A 248 18.36 -41.20 -26.81
C LEU A 248 16.97 -40.83 -27.34
N GLN A 249 16.91 -39.95 -28.34
CA GLN A 249 15.66 -39.51 -28.93
C GLN A 249 14.80 -40.71 -29.34
N ASP A 250 13.52 -40.69 -28.94
CA ASP A 250 12.55 -41.75 -29.21
C ASP A 250 12.90 -43.15 -28.62
N ALA A 251 13.91 -43.25 -27.74
CA ALA A 251 14.29 -44.51 -27.08
C ALA A 251 13.28 -44.91 -25.99
N LEU A 252 13.19 -46.22 -25.72
CA LEU A 252 12.36 -46.78 -24.64
C LEU A 252 13.25 -47.09 -23.45
N VAL A 253 13.13 -46.32 -22.37
CA VAL A 253 13.99 -46.48 -21.18
C VAL A 253 13.18 -46.73 -19.90
N ARG A 254 11.97 -47.29 -20.06
CA ARG A 254 11.06 -47.57 -18.94
C ARG A 254 11.73 -48.47 -17.91
N LYS A 255 11.63 -48.09 -16.63
CA LYS A 255 12.24 -48.81 -15.50
C LYS A 255 13.76 -48.98 -15.56
N ALA A 256 14.46 -48.29 -16.46
CA ALA A 256 15.91 -48.31 -16.50
C ALA A 256 16.50 -47.52 -15.32
N ASP A 257 17.70 -47.89 -14.91
CA ASP A 257 18.45 -47.18 -13.86
C ASP A 257 19.51 -46.25 -14.48
N PHE A 258 19.37 -44.95 -14.28
CA PHE A 258 20.32 -43.90 -14.66
C PHE A 258 20.89 -43.19 -13.43
N SER A 259 20.83 -43.81 -12.24
CA SER A 259 21.29 -43.17 -11.02
C SER A 259 22.76 -42.77 -11.13
N GLY A 260 23.04 -41.49 -10.85
CA GLY A 260 24.37 -40.91 -11.00
C GLY A 260 24.92 -40.87 -12.44
N ALA A 261 24.11 -41.12 -13.47
CA ALA A 261 24.56 -41.05 -14.86
C ALA A 261 24.82 -39.59 -15.29
N HIS A 262 25.81 -39.41 -16.16
CA HIS A 262 26.25 -38.12 -16.69
C HIS A 262 25.64 -37.87 -18.07
N LEU A 263 24.50 -37.19 -18.13
CA LEU A 263 23.67 -36.95 -19.32
C LEU A 263 23.78 -35.49 -19.81
N GLU A 264 24.91 -34.82 -19.57
CA GLU A 264 25.07 -33.42 -19.97
C GLU A 264 24.90 -33.27 -21.49
N GLU A 265 24.16 -32.25 -21.93
CA GLU A 265 23.94 -31.97 -23.37
C GLU A 265 23.33 -33.15 -24.16
N ALA A 266 22.76 -34.16 -23.49
CA ALA A 266 22.13 -35.30 -24.14
C ALA A 266 20.83 -34.91 -24.87
N ASN A 267 20.53 -35.58 -25.99
CA ASN A 267 19.25 -35.46 -26.67
C ASN A 267 18.32 -36.58 -26.22
N LEU A 268 17.40 -36.25 -25.31
CA LEU A 268 16.40 -37.13 -24.69
C LEU A 268 14.97 -36.76 -25.13
N THR A 269 14.86 -36.13 -26.30
CA THR A 269 13.59 -35.63 -26.83
C THR A 269 12.61 -36.77 -27.06
N ARG A 270 11.39 -36.64 -26.52
CA ARG A 270 10.31 -37.67 -26.57
C ARG A 270 10.71 -39.05 -26.06
N THR A 271 11.76 -39.14 -25.23
CA THR A 271 12.15 -40.41 -24.60
C THR A 271 11.18 -40.76 -23.48
N ASP A 272 10.86 -42.05 -23.35
CA ASP A 272 9.94 -42.55 -22.32
C ASP A 272 10.71 -43.07 -21.10
N PHE A 273 10.80 -42.21 -20.08
CA PHE A 273 11.42 -42.46 -18.77
C PHE A 273 10.41 -42.96 -17.73
N SER A 274 9.26 -43.48 -18.13
CA SER A 274 8.25 -43.92 -17.15
C SER A 274 8.85 -44.92 -16.16
N ARG A 275 8.77 -44.60 -14.86
CA ARG A 275 9.33 -45.39 -13.75
C ARG A 275 10.86 -45.59 -13.78
N ALA A 276 11.59 -44.79 -14.54
CA ALA A 276 13.05 -44.83 -14.55
C ALA A 276 13.62 -44.18 -13.27
N ASN A 277 14.79 -44.66 -12.85
CA ASN A 277 15.55 -44.07 -11.74
C ASN A 277 16.59 -43.10 -12.30
N LEU A 278 16.42 -41.79 -12.12
CA LEU A 278 17.40 -40.75 -12.48
C LEU A 278 17.96 -40.05 -11.25
N GLN A 279 17.94 -40.71 -10.09
CA GLN A 279 18.40 -40.12 -8.85
C GLN A 279 19.85 -39.65 -8.97
N SER A 280 20.13 -38.40 -8.60
CA SER A 280 21.47 -37.80 -8.69
C SER A 280 22.10 -37.78 -10.09
N ALA A 281 21.33 -38.00 -11.15
CA ALA A 281 21.81 -37.88 -12.52
C ALA A 281 22.15 -36.42 -12.86
N VAL A 282 23.12 -36.22 -13.77
CA VAL A 282 23.52 -34.89 -14.24
C VAL A 282 22.91 -34.64 -15.61
N LEU A 283 21.86 -33.83 -15.68
CA LEU A 283 21.07 -33.52 -16.88
C LEU A 283 21.34 -32.10 -17.41
N LYS A 284 22.45 -31.48 -17.03
CA LYS A 284 22.75 -30.09 -17.40
C LYS A 284 22.62 -29.85 -18.90
N LYS A 285 21.79 -28.89 -19.27
CA LYS A 285 21.54 -28.51 -20.67
C LYS A 285 21.06 -29.65 -21.57
N ALA A 286 20.56 -30.74 -21.01
CA ALA A 286 19.96 -31.83 -21.78
C ALA A 286 18.64 -31.37 -22.45
N LEU A 287 18.30 -31.97 -23.58
CA LEU A 287 17.07 -31.72 -24.31
C LEU A 287 16.05 -32.81 -23.99
N LEU A 288 15.03 -32.49 -23.20
CA LEU A 288 13.95 -33.38 -22.77
C LEU A 288 12.58 -32.89 -23.28
N PHE A 289 12.56 -32.21 -24.42
CA PHE A 289 11.31 -31.69 -25.00
C PHE A 289 10.31 -32.84 -25.23
N GLY A 290 9.12 -32.72 -24.65
CA GLY A 290 8.06 -33.74 -24.73
C GLY A 290 8.41 -35.11 -24.16
N ALA A 291 9.41 -35.21 -23.26
CA ALA A 291 9.73 -36.46 -22.58
C ALA A 291 8.59 -36.90 -21.63
N ILE A 292 8.47 -38.21 -21.42
CA ILE A 292 7.49 -38.79 -20.49
C ILE A 292 8.24 -39.25 -19.24
N LEU A 293 8.01 -38.60 -18.10
CA LEU A 293 8.72 -38.84 -16.83
C LEU A 293 7.80 -39.43 -15.77
N VAL A 294 6.66 -39.98 -16.18
CA VAL A 294 5.60 -40.47 -15.30
C VAL A 294 6.16 -41.47 -14.28
N GLU A 295 5.95 -41.18 -12.99
CA GLU A 295 6.44 -41.98 -11.86
C GLU A 295 7.98 -42.22 -11.84
N ALA A 296 8.76 -41.40 -12.56
CA ALA A 296 10.23 -41.45 -12.49
C ALA A 296 10.76 -40.80 -11.19
N ASP A 297 12.01 -41.11 -10.84
CA ASP A 297 12.70 -40.48 -9.71
C ASP A 297 13.85 -39.60 -10.20
N LEU A 298 13.71 -38.28 -10.12
CA LEU A 298 14.74 -37.29 -10.42
C LEU A 298 15.31 -36.65 -9.13
N SER A 299 15.05 -37.24 -7.97
CA SER A 299 15.47 -36.65 -6.70
C SER A 299 16.98 -36.40 -6.68
N ARG A 300 17.37 -35.19 -6.24
CA ARG A 300 18.76 -34.73 -6.18
C ARG A 300 19.50 -34.68 -7.53
N ALA A 301 18.79 -34.81 -8.65
CA ALA A 301 19.40 -34.64 -9.97
C ALA A 301 19.80 -33.18 -10.23
N ASP A 302 20.78 -32.98 -11.11
CA ASP A 302 21.23 -31.66 -11.54
C ASP A 302 20.80 -31.38 -12.97
N ALA A 303 19.65 -30.74 -13.13
CA ALA A 303 19.01 -30.43 -14.41
C ALA A 303 19.11 -28.94 -14.79
N GLY A 304 20.15 -28.26 -14.31
CA GLY A 304 20.35 -26.83 -14.60
C GLY A 304 20.44 -26.54 -16.11
N GLY A 305 19.62 -25.60 -16.57
CA GLY A 305 19.52 -25.20 -17.99
C GLY A 305 18.94 -26.28 -18.92
N ALA A 306 18.40 -27.39 -18.40
CA ALA A 306 17.78 -28.42 -19.22
C ALA A 306 16.44 -27.94 -19.80
N ASN A 307 16.06 -28.49 -20.96
CA ASN A 307 14.81 -28.14 -21.64
C ASN A 307 13.79 -29.27 -21.53
N PHE A 308 12.84 -29.13 -20.61
CA PHE A 308 11.71 -30.03 -20.39
C PHE A 308 10.39 -29.53 -20.99
N ALA A 309 10.40 -28.53 -21.89
CA ALA A 309 9.14 -27.95 -22.35
C ALA A 309 8.17 -29.02 -22.90
N GLY A 310 6.93 -29.00 -22.41
CA GLY A 310 5.89 -29.98 -22.72
C GLY A 310 6.09 -31.40 -22.17
N ALA A 311 7.09 -31.63 -21.31
CA ALA A 311 7.28 -32.93 -20.67
C ALA A 311 6.18 -33.21 -19.62
N ASP A 312 5.87 -34.50 -19.44
CA ASP A 312 4.91 -34.99 -18.44
C ASP A 312 5.62 -35.48 -17.19
N PHE A 313 5.46 -34.76 -16.07
CA PHE A 313 6.04 -35.11 -14.77
C PHE A 313 5.01 -35.76 -13.83
N SER A 314 3.89 -36.29 -14.34
CA SER A 314 2.84 -36.86 -13.49
C SER A 314 3.39 -37.93 -12.53
N GLY A 315 3.33 -37.64 -11.22
CA GLY A 315 3.83 -38.54 -10.18
C GLY A 315 5.36 -38.64 -10.08
N THR A 316 6.11 -37.81 -10.79
CA THR A 316 7.57 -37.79 -10.71
C THR A 316 8.05 -37.23 -9.37
N ASN A 317 9.05 -37.88 -8.76
CA ASN A 317 9.74 -37.35 -7.60
C ASN A 317 10.85 -36.40 -8.06
N VAL A 318 10.71 -35.10 -7.78
CA VAL A 318 11.70 -34.07 -8.15
C VAL A 318 12.20 -33.30 -6.92
N ARG A 319 12.18 -33.95 -5.75
CA ARG A 319 12.68 -33.37 -4.50
C ARG A 319 14.17 -33.07 -4.60
N GLU A 320 14.55 -31.89 -4.12
CA GLU A 320 15.95 -31.45 -4.07
C GLU A 320 16.65 -31.43 -5.45
N THR A 321 15.88 -31.45 -6.54
CA THR A 321 16.40 -31.35 -7.90
C THR A 321 16.80 -29.91 -8.20
N ASN A 322 17.94 -29.73 -8.86
CA ASN A 322 18.36 -28.43 -9.36
C ASN A 322 17.78 -28.19 -10.76
N PHE A 323 16.83 -27.28 -10.88
CA PHE A 323 16.24 -26.79 -12.14
C PHE A 323 16.65 -25.34 -12.43
N HIS A 324 17.75 -24.84 -11.86
CA HIS A 324 18.22 -23.48 -12.12
C HIS A 324 18.32 -23.19 -13.63
N ASP A 325 17.72 -22.10 -14.10
CA ASP A 325 17.61 -21.72 -15.54
C ASP A 325 16.96 -22.78 -16.46
N ALA A 326 16.29 -23.81 -15.92
CA ALA A 326 15.65 -24.83 -16.74
C ALA A 326 14.37 -24.31 -17.43
N LYS A 327 14.02 -24.91 -18.56
CA LYS A 327 12.78 -24.63 -19.29
C LYS A 327 11.75 -25.72 -19.02
N LEU A 328 10.72 -25.38 -18.27
CA LEU A 328 9.59 -26.23 -17.85
C LEU A 328 8.25 -25.67 -18.37
N ASP A 329 8.28 -24.92 -19.48
CA ASP A 329 7.05 -24.37 -20.06
C ASP A 329 6.05 -25.48 -20.41
N ARG A 330 4.78 -25.27 -20.05
CA ARG A 330 3.67 -26.19 -20.32
C ARG A 330 3.86 -27.61 -19.77
N THR A 331 4.75 -27.82 -18.79
CA THR A 331 4.90 -29.13 -18.15
C THR A 331 3.75 -29.43 -17.20
N ASN A 332 3.46 -30.72 -17.02
CA ASN A 332 2.51 -31.17 -16.00
C ASN A 332 3.21 -31.55 -14.70
N LEU A 333 3.23 -30.65 -13.73
CA LEU A 333 3.80 -30.82 -12.38
C LEU A 333 2.69 -30.86 -11.30
N ALA A 334 1.43 -31.09 -11.70
CA ALA A 334 0.32 -31.14 -10.76
C ALA A 334 0.57 -32.22 -9.70
N THR A 335 0.24 -31.91 -8.44
CA THR A 335 0.39 -32.78 -7.26
C THR A 335 1.79 -33.35 -6.99
N CYS A 336 2.82 -32.92 -7.74
CA CYS A 336 4.19 -33.38 -7.57
C CYS A 336 4.80 -32.86 -6.25
N ASP A 337 5.81 -33.58 -5.75
CA ASP A 337 6.60 -33.16 -4.60
C ASP A 337 7.90 -32.49 -5.07
N LEU A 338 7.93 -31.15 -5.01
CA LEU A 338 9.08 -30.33 -5.38
C LEU A 338 9.78 -29.71 -4.17
N ARG A 339 9.53 -30.22 -2.96
CA ARG A 339 10.11 -29.65 -1.74
C ARG A 339 11.65 -29.67 -1.82
N GLY A 340 12.26 -28.51 -1.58
CA GLY A 340 13.70 -28.32 -1.64
C GLY A 340 14.31 -28.21 -3.04
N ALA A 341 13.50 -28.26 -4.11
CA ALA A 341 13.99 -28.02 -5.47
C ALA A 341 14.40 -26.54 -5.65
N ASP A 342 15.38 -26.31 -6.51
CA ASP A 342 15.80 -24.97 -6.94
C ASP A 342 15.29 -24.70 -8.36
N LEU A 343 14.36 -23.78 -8.51
CA LEU A 343 13.77 -23.33 -9.78
C LEU A 343 14.10 -21.87 -10.05
N SER A 344 15.17 -21.33 -9.44
CA SER A 344 15.58 -19.95 -9.64
C SER A 344 15.95 -19.71 -11.12
N GLY A 345 15.46 -18.62 -11.70
CA GLY A 345 15.64 -18.29 -13.12
C GLY A 345 14.93 -19.22 -14.13
N ALA A 346 14.23 -20.25 -13.66
CA ALA A 346 13.56 -21.20 -14.53
C ALA A 346 12.33 -20.58 -15.22
N SER A 347 12.01 -21.08 -16.43
CA SER A 347 10.79 -20.74 -17.15
C SER A 347 9.74 -21.82 -16.92
N LEU A 348 8.61 -21.46 -16.33
CA LEU A 348 7.45 -22.31 -16.03
C LEU A 348 6.17 -21.74 -16.66
N LYS A 349 6.27 -21.12 -17.84
CA LYS A 349 5.12 -20.47 -18.48
C LYS A 349 4.04 -21.48 -18.77
N GLU A 350 2.82 -21.15 -18.38
CA GLU A 350 1.64 -22.01 -18.58
C GLU A 350 1.80 -23.43 -17.98
N ALA A 351 2.73 -23.62 -17.02
CA ALA A 351 2.93 -24.91 -16.36
C ALA A 351 1.74 -25.24 -15.44
N LYS A 352 1.44 -26.53 -15.29
CA LYS A 352 0.39 -27.02 -14.38
C LYS A 352 1.04 -27.42 -13.06
N LEU A 353 0.76 -26.67 -12.00
CA LEU A 353 1.29 -26.83 -10.64
C LEU A 353 0.16 -26.96 -9.60
N ALA A 354 -1.07 -27.24 -10.04
CA ALA A 354 -2.22 -27.34 -9.16
C ALA A 354 -1.98 -28.40 -8.07
N GLY A 355 -2.15 -27.99 -6.80
CA GLY A 355 -1.93 -28.84 -5.62
C GLY A 355 -0.49 -29.34 -5.44
N ALA A 356 0.50 -28.78 -6.14
CA ALA A 356 1.89 -29.18 -5.98
C ALA A 356 2.44 -28.82 -4.58
N LYS A 357 3.35 -29.66 -4.07
CA LYS A 357 4.01 -29.44 -2.78
C LYS A 357 5.28 -28.62 -3.00
N LEU A 358 5.17 -27.32 -2.77
CA LEU A 358 6.18 -26.30 -3.08
C LEU A 358 6.75 -25.64 -1.82
N ALA A 359 6.58 -26.26 -0.63
CA ALA A 359 7.00 -25.65 0.62
C ALA A 359 8.53 -25.43 0.64
N GLY A 360 8.95 -24.19 0.91
CA GLY A 360 10.36 -23.78 0.93
C GLY A 360 11.07 -23.83 -0.43
N ILE A 361 10.34 -23.88 -1.55
CA ILE A 361 10.92 -23.89 -2.89
C ILE A 361 11.61 -22.56 -3.22
N LEU A 362 12.60 -22.60 -4.11
CA LEU A 362 13.27 -21.41 -4.63
C LEU A 362 12.76 -21.11 -6.04
N PHE A 363 11.99 -20.03 -6.19
CA PHE A 363 11.49 -19.46 -7.44
C PHE A 363 12.08 -18.08 -7.73
N VAL A 364 13.25 -17.76 -7.18
CA VAL A 364 13.86 -16.43 -7.32
C VAL A 364 14.05 -16.11 -8.81
N GLU A 365 13.47 -14.99 -9.25
CA GLU A 365 13.48 -14.54 -10.66
C GLU A 365 12.90 -15.55 -11.68
N ALA A 366 12.15 -16.56 -11.22
CA ALA A 366 11.50 -17.53 -12.10
C ALA A 366 10.31 -16.91 -12.86
N ASP A 367 10.03 -17.41 -14.06
CA ASP A 367 8.90 -16.96 -14.89
C ASP A 367 7.76 -17.99 -14.84
N LEU A 368 6.78 -17.74 -13.98
CA LEU A 368 5.54 -18.53 -13.86
C LEU A 368 4.34 -17.85 -14.53
N SER A 369 4.58 -17.00 -15.54
CA SER A 369 3.49 -16.28 -16.21
C SER A 369 2.44 -17.26 -16.77
N GLY A 370 1.17 -17.03 -16.42
CA GLY A 370 0.04 -17.89 -16.83
C GLY A 370 0.05 -19.31 -16.23
N ALA A 371 0.92 -19.62 -15.26
CA ALA A 371 0.95 -20.93 -14.62
C ALA A 371 -0.31 -21.16 -13.75
N ASN A 372 -0.71 -22.43 -13.62
CA ASN A 372 -1.79 -22.84 -12.73
C ASN A 372 -1.22 -23.36 -11.41
N LEU A 373 -1.31 -22.56 -10.36
CA LEU A 373 -0.89 -22.84 -8.98
C LEU A 373 -2.10 -23.02 -8.04
N TYR A 374 -3.27 -23.38 -8.57
CA TYR A 374 -4.49 -23.56 -7.77
C TYR A 374 -4.22 -24.50 -6.58
N GLY A 375 -4.44 -24.01 -5.36
CA GLY A 375 -4.28 -24.77 -4.12
C GLY A 375 -2.84 -25.25 -3.84
N ALA A 376 -1.81 -24.69 -4.49
CA ALA A 376 -0.44 -25.12 -4.28
C ALA A 376 0.10 -24.74 -2.88
N GLU A 377 0.97 -25.59 -2.31
CA GLU A 377 1.55 -25.39 -0.98
C GLU A 377 2.87 -24.62 -1.07
N LEU A 378 2.85 -23.29 -0.96
CA LEU A 378 4.00 -22.38 -1.12
C LEU A 378 4.51 -21.80 0.21
N SER A 379 4.20 -22.43 1.35
CA SER A 379 4.61 -21.93 2.66
C SER A 379 6.13 -21.81 2.75
N GLY A 380 6.62 -20.61 3.10
CA GLY A 380 8.04 -20.29 3.18
C GLY A 380 8.81 -20.33 1.86
N ALA A 381 8.13 -20.38 0.72
CA ALA A 381 8.76 -20.31 -0.61
C ALA A 381 9.46 -18.95 -0.83
N ASP A 382 10.53 -18.95 -1.63
CA ASP A 382 11.20 -17.72 -2.06
C ASP A 382 10.84 -17.40 -3.51
N LEU A 383 9.93 -16.45 -3.71
CA LEU A 383 9.46 -15.96 -5.00
C LEU A 383 10.02 -14.57 -5.32
N ALA A 384 11.11 -14.14 -4.68
CA ALA A 384 11.65 -12.80 -4.87
C ALA A 384 11.91 -12.50 -6.36
N GLY A 385 11.31 -11.42 -6.86
CA GLY A 385 11.43 -11.00 -8.26
C GLY A 385 10.77 -11.92 -9.30
N ALA A 386 10.07 -12.98 -8.88
CA ALA A 386 9.40 -13.89 -9.81
C ALA A 386 8.30 -13.19 -10.63
N LEU A 387 8.04 -13.71 -11.83
CA LEU A 387 6.99 -13.23 -12.74
C LEU A 387 5.79 -14.17 -12.65
N LEU A 388 4.66 -13.69 -12.15
CA LEU A 388 3.41 -14.44 -12.01
C LEU A 388 2.25 -13.74 -12.73
N ALA A 389 2.55 -12.98 -13.79
CA ALA A 389 1.52 -12.25 -14.51
C ALA A 389 0.47 -13.22 -15.07
N GLY A 390 -0.81 -12.98 -14.75
CA GLY A 390 -1.93 -13.82 -15.16
C GLY A 390 -1.94 -15.25 -14.62
N ALA A 391 -1.09 -15.58 -13.64
CA ALA A 391 -1.08 -16.90 -13.01
C ALA A 391 -2.32 -17.11 -12.11
N ASP A 392 -2.77 -18.35 -11.97
CA ASP A 392 -3.84 -18.72 -11.04
C ASP A 392 -3.27 -19.28 -9.74
N LEU A 393 -3.24 -18.47 -8.69
CA LEU A 393 -2.87 -18.82 -7.31
C LEU A 393 -4.10 -18.97 -6.41
N SER A 394 -5.30 -19.21 -6.96
CA SER A 394 -6.49 -19.32 -6.13
C SER A 394 -6.31 -20.41 -5.06
N LYS A 395 -6.61 -20.08 -3.81
CA LYS A 395 -6.46 -20.97 -2.63
C LYS A 395 -5.03 -21.44 -2.34
N ALA A 396 -4.01 -20.87 -2.99
CA ALA A 396 -2.62 -21.20 -2.72
C ALA A 396 -2.22 -20.78 -1.29
N GLN A 397 -1.29 -21.53 -0.69
CA GLN A 397 -0.85 -21.34 0.69
C GLN A 397 0.54 -20.70 0.70
N LEU A 398 0.64 -19.39 0.85
CA LEU A 398 1.87 -18.59 0.84
C LEU A 398 2.29 -18.08 2.24
N HIS A 399 2.00 -18.84 3.30
CA HIS A 399 2.34 -18.45 4.68
C HIS A 399 3.84 -18.13 4.81
N GLY A 400 4.17 -16.91 5.22
CA GLY A 400 5.55 -16.47 5.42
C GLY A 400 6.44 -16.54 4.18
N ALA A 401 5.86 -16.63 2.97
CA ALA A 401 6.64 -16.65 1.73
C ALA A 401 7.37 -15.32 1.50
N ASN A 402 8.53 -15.38 0.86
CA ASN A 402 9.24 -14.20 0.41
C ASN A 402 8.80 -13.85 -1.02
N CYS A 403 7.94 -12.85 -1.14
CA CYS A 403 7.37 -12.38 -2.40
C CYS A 403 7.80 -10.92 -2.70
N ALA A 404 8.99 -10.52 -2.21
CA ALA A 404 9.50 -9.17 -2.44
C ALA A 404 9.72 -8.94 -3.94
N LYS A 405 9.19 -7.81 -4.46
CA LYS A 405 9.29 -7.42 -5.88
C LYS A 405 8.70 -8.41 -6.88
N THR A 406 7.93 -9.38 -6.41
CA THR A 406 7.23 -10.34 -7.26
C THR A 406 6.16 -9.63 -8.09
N ARG A 407 5.98 -10.03 -9.35
CA ARG A 407 5.01 -9.42 -10.28
C ARG A 407 3.77 -10.30 -10.45
N PHE A 408 2.73 -10.00 -9.69
CA PHE A 408 1.40 -10.61 -9.71
C PHE A 408 0.40 -9.89 -10.63
N GLY A 409 0.84 -9.06 -11.57
CA GLY A 409 -0.06 -8.28 -12.43
C GLY A 409 -1.13 -9.16 -13.09
N ARG A 410 -2.42 -8.83 -12.90
CA ARG A 410 -3.58 -9.62 -13.38
C ARG A 410 -3.64 -11.08 -12.89
N ALA A 411 -2.85 -11.47 -11.89
CA ALA A 411 -2.92 -12.80 -11.32
C ALA A 411 -4.21 -13.00 -10.52
N ASN A 412 -4.65 -14.25 -10.41
CA ASN A 412 -5.79 -14.62 -9.58
C ASN A 412 -5.30 -15.22 -8.26
N LEU A 413 -5.42 -14.46 -7.18
CA LEU A 413 -5.12 -14.86 -5.80
C LEU A 413 -6.39 -15.00 -4.94
N HIS A 414 -7.54 -15.33 -5.57
CA HIS A 414 -8.79 -15.54 -4.85
C HIS A 414 -8.61 -16.57 -3.72
N GLN A 415 -8.96 -16.20 -2.49
CA GLN A 415 -8.79 -17.04 -1.29
C GLN A 415 -7.35 -17.52 -1.02
N ALA A 416 -6.33 -16.89 -1.59
CA ALA A 416 -4.95 -17.22 -1.28
C ALA A 416 -4.58 -16.79 0.14
N VAL A 417 -3.72 -17.58 0.81
CA VAL A 417 -3.30 -17.31 2.18
C VAL A 417 -1.88 -16.75 2.18
N LEU A 418 -1.74 -15.45 2.43
CA LEU A 418 -0.50 -14.67 2.42
C LEU A 418 -0.09 -14.22 3.84
N PHE A 419 -0.59 -14.90 4.87
CA PHE A 419 -0.34 -14.55 6.27
C PHE A 419 1.15 -14.39 6.55
N GLY A 420 1.55 -13.20 7.03
CA GLY A 420 2.94 -12.88 7.36
C GLY A 420 3.93 -12.91 6.19
N ALA A 421 3.45 -12.93 4.94
CA ALA A 421 4.32 -12.93 3.77
C ALA A 421 5.06 -11.59 3.62
N ASN A 422 6.29 -11.64 3.09
CA ASN A 422 7.03 -10.46 2.68
C ASN A 422 6.59 -10.06 1.26
N LEU A 423 5.84 -8.98 1.13
CA LEU A 423 5.27 -8.46 -0.12
C LEU A 423 5.85 -7.08 -0.48
N GLN A 424 7.02 -6.74 0.06
CA GLN A 424 7.63 -5.44 -0.17
C GLN A 424 7.83 -5.19 -1.67
N GLN A 425 7.33 -4.04 -2.14
CA GLN A 425 7.43 -3.62 -3.55
C GLN A 425 6.87 -4.63 -4.55
N ALA A 426 6.00 -5.56 -4.11
CA ALA A 426 5.31 -6.47 -5.01
C ALA A 426 4.32 -5.71 -5.91
N ASP A 427 4.13 -6.19 -7.13
CA ASP A 427 3.19 -5.61 -8.11
C ASP A 427 1.94 -6.49 -8.22
N PHE A 428 0.82 -6.01 -7.69
CA PHE A 428 -0.51 -6.59 -7.74
C PHE A 428 -1.47 -5.80 -8.64
N ASN A 429 -0.98 -4.97 -9.56
CA ASN A 429 -1.86 -4.17 -10.40
C ASN A 429 -2.87 -5.05 -11.14
N GLN A 430 -4.15 -4.69 -11.04
CA GLN A 430 -5.28 -5.44 -11.63
C GLN A 430 -5.40 -6.90 -11.15
N ALA A 431 -4.74 -7.31 -10.07
CA ALA A 431 -4.84 -8.66 -9.53
C ALA A 431 -6.15 -8.88 -8.78
N ASN A 432 -6.62 -10.12 -8.75
CA ASN A 432 -7.77 -10.53 -7.96
C ASN A 432 -7.33 -11.15 -6.63
N LEU A 433 -7.48 -10.45 -5.52
CA LEU A 433 -7.22 -10.93 -4.16
C LEU A 433 -8.51 -11.09 -3.34
N THR A 434 -9.65 -11.30 -3.99
CA THR A 434 -10.94 -11.44 -3.30
C THR A 434 -10.87 -12.55 -2.24
N SER A 435 -11.31 -12.22 -1.02
CA SER A 435 -11.24 -13.11 0.15
C SER A 435 -9.83 -13.66 0.47
N GLY A 436 -8.77 -12.99 0.00
CA GLY A 436 -7.40 -13.32 0.38
C GLY A 436 -7.09 -12.99 1.84
N VAL A 437 -6.16 -13.73 2.44
CA VAL A 437 -5.73 -13.55 3.84
C VAL A 437 -4.34 -12.96 3.86
N LEU A 438 -4.21 -11.65 4.02
CA LEU A 438 -2.96 -10.88 4.06
C LEU A 438 -2.60 -10.39 5.48
N ASP A 439 -3.20 -10.99 6.51
CA ASP A 439 -2.96 -10.58 7.90
C ASP A 439 -1.46 -10.63 8.22
N ARG A 440 -0.97 -9.55 8.86
CA ARG A 440 0.44 -9.35 9.24
C ARG A 440 1.45 -9.40 8.08
N ALA A 441 1.00 -9.35 6.83
CA ALA A 441 1.91 -9.28 5.68
C ALA A 441 2.58 -7.91 5.59
N ASP A 442 3.77 -7.87 4.98
CA ASP A 442 4.51 -6.64 4.73
C ASP A 442 4.36 -6.20 3.27
N LEU A 443 3.41 -5.32 2.99
CA LEU A 443 3.13 -4.71 1.69
C LEU A 443 3.82 -3.34 1.52
N THR A 444 4.92 -3.06 2.24
CA THR A 444 5.59 -1.75 2.14
C THR A 444 5.95 -1.43 0.68
N GLY A 445 5.47 -0.29 0.18
CA GLY A 445 5.70 0.15 -1.19
C GLY A 445 5.08 -0.73 -2.29
N ALA A 446 4.18 -1.64 -1.96
CA ALA A 446 3.51 -2.49 -2.95
C ALA A 446 2.60 -1.67 -3.89
N LEU A 447 2.44 -2.15 -5.12
CA LEU A 447 1.57 -1.57 -6.14
C LEU A 447 0.30 -2.40 -6.24
N LEU A 448 -0.86 -1.83 -5.91
CA LEU A 448 -2.17 -2.46 -5.93
C LEU A 448 -3.19 -1.63 -6.73
N THR A 449 -2.74 -0.91 -7.75
CA THR A 449 -3.63 -0.07 -8.56
C THR A 449 -4.67 -0.95 -9.27
N GLU A 450 -5.95 -0.59 -9.13
CA GLU A 450 -7.09 -1.34 -9.68
C GLU A 450 -7.18 -2.82 -9.21
N ALA A 451 -6.49 -3.19 -8.13
CA ALA A 451 -6.59 -4.53 -7.57
C ALA A 451 -7.96 -4.74 -6.90
N ASN A 452 -8.46 -5.99 -6.92
CA ASN A 452 -9.70 -6.36 -6.25
C ASN A 452 -9.41 -7.13 -4.96
N LEU A 453 -9.58 -6.49 -3.81
CA LEU A 453 -9.41 -7.06 -2.48
C LEU A 453 -10.76 -7.19 -1.74
N THR A 454 -11.87 -7.36 -2.46
CA THR A 454 -13.20 -7.50 -1.82
C THR A 454 -13.17 -8.61 -0.77
N ASN A 455 -13.63 -8.31 0.45
CA ASN A 455 -13.64 -9.21 1.60
C ASN A 455 -12.28 -9.82 1.99
N ALA A 456 -11.16 -9.21 1.59
CA ALA A 456 -9.83 -9.65 2.03
C ALA A 456 -9.54 -9.22 3.47
N THR A 457 -8.67 -9.96 4.18
CA THR A 457 -8.20 -9.59 5.51
C THR A 457 -6.77 -9.07 5.46
N LEU A 458 -6.51 -7.94 6.11
CA LEU A 458 -5.24 -7.23 6.18
C LEU A 458 -4.94 -6.80 7.63
N THR A 459 -5.43 -7.57 8.61
CA THR A 459 -5.30 -7.27 10.04
C THR A 459 -3.83 -7.16 10.43
N GLY A 460 -3.43 -6.00 10.95
CA GLY A 460 -2.05 -5.71 11.34
C GLY A 460 -1.03 -5.76 10.18
N ALA A 461 -1.48 -5.71 8.92
CA ALA A 461 -0.58 -5.65 7.77
C ALA A 461 0.13 -4.29 7.69
N ASN A 462 1.32 -4.26 7.10
CA ASN A 462 2.07 -3.04 6.85
C ASN A 462 1.95 -2.62 5.38
N LEU A 463 1.19 -1.58 5.09
CA LEU A 463 0.98 -0.99 3.77
C LEU A 463 1.66 0.39 3.64
N SER A 464 2.71 0.65 4.42
CA SER A 464 3.41 1.94 4.38
C SER A 464 3.90 2.25 2.95
N GLY A 465 3.53 3.42 2.43
CA GLY A 465 3.86 3.86 1.06
C GLY A 465 3.26 3.01 -0.07
N ALA A 466 2.31 2.11 0.21
CA ALA A 466 1.65 1.32 -0.83
C ALA A 466 0.71 2.18 -1.70
N ASN A 467 0.55 1.79 -2.97
CA ASN A 467 -0.35 2.45 -3.91
C ASN A 467 -1.59 1.57 -4.17
N LEU A 468 -2.72 1.90 -3.55
CA LEU A 468 -4.02 1.25 -3.70
C LEU A 468 -5.01 2.11 -4.50
N ASN A 469 -4.54 3.01 -5.37
CA ASN A 469 -5.42 3.87 -6.16
C ASN A 469 -6.41 3.04 -6.99
N HIS A 470 -7.67 3.45 -7.01
CA HIS A 470 -8.76 2.76 -7.73
C HIS A 470 -8.99 1.29 -7.31
N ALA A 471 -8.39 0.81 -6.22
CA ALA A 471 -8.59 -0.55 -5.75
C ALA A 471 -10.02 -0.74 -5.22
N ASN A 472 -10.56 -1.96 -5.39
CA ASN A 472 -11.81 -2.36 -4.75
C ASN A 472 -11.50 -3.07 -3.43
N LEU A 473 -11.76 -2.39 -2.33
CA LEU A 473 -11.52 -2.81 -0.93
C LEU A 473 -12.84 -3.04 -0.18
N THR A 474 -13.95 -3.26 -0.91
CA THR A 474 -15.28 -3.44 -0.31
C THR A 474 -15.26 -4.58 0.72
N GLY A 475 -15.70 -4.31 1.95
CA GLY A 475 -15.75 -5.32 3.02
C GLY A 475 -14.38 -5.80 3.52
N ALA A 476 -13.27 -5.17 3.13
CA ALA A 476 -11.94 -5.58 3.55
C ALA A 476 -11.66 -5.19 5.02
N GLY A 477 -10.96 -6.07 5.75
CA GLY A 477 -10.57 -5.84 7.15
C GLY A 477 -9.14 -5.32 7.26
N PHE A 478 -8.94 -4.17 7.87
CA PHE A 478 -7.67 -3.45 8.06
C PHE A 478 -7.36 -3.19 9.54
N GLN A 479 -7.92 -3.97 10.46
CA GLN A 479 -7.84 -3.68 11.88
C GLN A 479 -6.38 -3.61 12.34
N GLY A 480 -5.97 -2.47 12.90
CA GLY A 480 -4.58 -2.22 13.30
C GLY A 480 -3.54 -2.21 12.17
N ALA A 481 -3.96 -2.16 10.90
CA ALA A 481 -3.06 -2.06 9.76
C ALA A 481 -2.35 -0.70 9.73
N ARG A 482 -1.17 -0.65 9.09
CA ARG A 482 -0.39 0.58 8.93
C ARG A 482 -0.44 1.05 7.48
N LEU A 483 -1.08 2.17 7.21
CA LEU A 483 -1.16 2.84 5.91
C LEU A 483 -0.44 4.19 5.98
N THR A 484 0.78 4.20 6.51
CA THR A 484 1.58 5.42 6.73
C THR A 484 2.48 5.74 5.52
N ASP A 485 3.39 6.69 5.66
CA ASP A 485 4.41 7.03 4.65
C ASP A 485 3.83 7.36 3.27
N LYS A 486 2.73 8.13 3.26
CA LYS A 486 2.00 8.56 2.05
C LYS A 486 1.43 7.39 1.24
N ALA A 487 0.92 6.36 1.91
CA ALA A 487 0.07 5.37 1.25
C ALA A 487 -1.07 6.07 0.50
N SER A 488 -1.32 5.65 -0.74
CA SER A 488 -2.25 6.29 -1.66
C SER A 488 -3.46 5.40 -1.89
N LEU A 489 -4.65 5.91 -1.60
CA LEU A 489 -5.94 5.24 -1.78
C LEU A 489 -6.89 6.13 -2.58
N VAL A 490 -6.34 6.92 -3.51
CA VAL A 490 -7.12 7.87 -4.31
C VAL A 490 -8.18 7.11 -5.10
N LYS A 491 -9.45 7.53 -4.97
CA LYS A 491 -10.60 6.90 -5.64
C LYS A 491 -10.77 5.40 -5.35
N ALA A 492 -10.18 4.90 -4.26
CA ALA A 492 -10.41 3.51 -3.84
C ALA A 492 -11.83 3.34 -3.28
N ASN A 493 -12.40 2.14 -3.45
CA ASN A 493 -13.69 1.78 -2.86
C ASN A 493 -13.49 0.98 -1.57
N LEU A 494 -13.65 1.62 -0.42
CA LEU A 494 -13.57 1.04 0.93
C LEU A 494 -14.96 0.89 1.59
N THR A 495 -16.04 0.75 0.82
CA THR A 495 -17.38 0.58 1.39
C THR A 495 -17.45 -0.64 2.32
N ASN A 496 -18.09 -0.49 3.48
CA ASN A 496 -18.20 -1.54 4.51
C ASN A 496 -16.86 -2.10 5.03
N CYS A 497 -15.75 -1.40 4.85
CA CYS A 497 -14.45 -1.84 5.38
C CYS A 497 -14.40 -1.73 6.91
N ASP A 498 -13.45 -2.43 7.53
CA ASP A 498 -13.13 -2.24 8.95
C ASP A 498 -11.68 -1.76 9.12
N LEU A 499 -11.52 -0.46 9.33
CA LEU A 499 -10.28 0.27 9.59
C LEU A 499 -10.07 0.52 11.10
N SER A 500 -10.74 -0.21 12.00
CA SER A 500 -10.63 0.01 13.44
C SER A 500 -9.17 -0.04 13.89
N LYS A 501 -8.72 0.99 14.62
CA LYS A 501 -7.33 1.13 15.14
C LYS A 501 -6.24 1.17 14.05
N ALA A 502 -6.60 1.27 12.77
CA ALA A 502 -5.62 1.41 11.70
C ALA A 502 -4.89 2.76 11.81
N ASP A 503 -3.63 2.79 11.37
CA ASP A 503 -2.84 4.00 11.29
C ASP A 503 -2.79 4.49 9.85
N LEU A 504 -3.59 5.50 9.52
CA LEU A 504 -3.66 6.14 8.21
C LEU A 504 -2.97 7.51 8.20
N SER A 505 -2.10 7.79 9.18
CA SER A 505 -1.45 9.09 9.29
C SER A 505 -0.70 9.43 8.00
N LEU A 506 -0.92 10.64 7.48
CA LEU A 506 -0.37 11.13 6.20
C LEU A 506 -0.81 10.36 4.94
N ALA A 507 -1.78 9.45 5.03
CA ALA A 507 -2.33 8.76 3.86
C ALA A 507 -3.14 9.71 2.97
N ASN A 508 -3.25 9.37 1.69
CA ASN A 508 -4.07 10.08 0.72
C ASN A 508 -5.32 9.28 0.36
N LEU A 509 -6.48 9.69 0.87
CA LEU A 509 -7.80 9.13 0.59
C LEU A 509 -8.66 10.09 -0.24
N HIS A 510 -8.04 10.94 -1.07
CA HIS A 510 -8.78 11.85 -1.94
C HIS A 510 -9.80 11.10 -2.81
N GLN A 511 -11.07 11.51 -2.77
CA GLN A 511 -12.19 10.88 -3.48
C GLN A 511 -12.39 9.38 -3.19
N ALA A 512 -11.83 8.86 -2.10
CA ALA A 512 -12.09 7.48 -1.67
C ALA A 512 -13.53 7.34 -1.15
N ASN A 513 -14.14 6.17 -1.35
CA ASN A 513 -15.45 5.84 -0.82
C ASN A 513 -15.32 5.00 0.45
N LEU A 514 -15.63 5.56 1.61
CA LEU A 514 -15.62 4.90 2.92
C LEU A 514 -17.03 4.75 3.51
N SER A 515 -18.09 4.82 2.69
CA SER A 515 -19.47 4.73 3.18
C SER A 515 -19.71 3.42 3.96
N ASN A 516 -20.37 3.55 5.11
CA ASN A 516 -20.60 2.47 6.10
C ASN A 516 -19.30 1.80 6.63
N GLY A 517 -18.13 2.41 6.45
CA GLY A 517 -16.87 1.90 6.99
C GLY A 517 -16.78 2.07 8.50
N ILE A 518 -16.04 1.19 9.16
CA ILE A 518 -15.76 1.25 10.60
C ILE A 518 -14.35 1.82 10.79
N LEU A 519 -14.22 3.01 11.36
CA LEU A 519 -12.95 3.73 11.60
C LEU A 519 -12.73 4.01 13.10
N ARG A 520 -13.30 3.19 13.99
CA ARG A 520 -13.19 3.38 15.43
C ARG A 520 -11.74 3.42 15.90
N GLU A 521 -11.37 4.44 16.65
CA GLU A 521 -10.01 4.64 17.17
C GLU A 521 -8.93 4.67 16.06
N ALA A 522 -9.29 4.90 14.79
CA ALA A 522 -8.33 5.02 13.71
C ALA A 522 -7.52 6.31 13.83
N LYS A 523 -6.24 6.26 13.44
CA LYS A 523 -5.38 7.45 13.38
C LYS A 523 -5.43 8.04 11.99
N LEU A 524 -5.98 9.23 11.87
CA LEU A 524 -6.14 9.97 10.62
C LEU A 524 -5.35 11.29 10.66
N HIS A 525 -4.28 11.34 11.45
CA HIS A 525 -3.47 12.55 11.60
C HIS A 525 -2.88 12.99 10.25
N LYS A 526 -3.18 14.22 9.84
CA LYS A 526 -2.74 14.79 8.53
C LYS A 526 -3.15 13.95 7.31
N THR A 527 -4.17 13.13 7.44
CA THR A 527 -4.71 12.35 6.33
C THR A 527 -5.49 13.26 5.39
N SER A 528 -5.36 13.06 4.07
CA SER A 528 -6.16 13.77 3.08
C SER A 528 -7.44 13.00 2.80
N LEU A 529 -8.58 13.49 3.29
CA LEU A 529 -9.93 13.00 3.05
C LEU A 529 -10.74 13.94 2.12
N LYS A 530 -10.05 14.82 1.38
CA LYS A 530 -10.69 15.77 0.48
C LYS A 530 -11.62 15.07 -0.51
N ASN A 531 -12.87 15.52 -0.61
CA ASN A 531 -13.92 14.92 -1.45
C ASN A 531 -14.20 13.42 -1.16
N ALA A 532 -13.83 12.89 0.00
CA ALA A 532 -14.12 11.50 0.36
C ALA A 532 -15.60 11.32 0.73
N TYR A 533 -16.12 10.11 0.50
CA TYR A 533 -17.48 9.73 0.90
C TYR A 533 -17.44 8.96 2.21
N LEU A 534 -17.99 9.52 3.29
CA LEU A 534 -17.99 8.94 4.64
C LEU A 534 -19.42 8.75 5.17
N SER A 535 -20.42 8.72 4.29
CA SER A 535 -21.81 8.60 4.72
C SER A 535 -22.02 7.33 5.55
N ASN A 536 -22.65 7.47 6.71
CA ASN A 536 -22.86 6.43 7.72
C ASN A 536 -21.58 5.73 8.24
N ALA A 537 -20.40 6.31 8.03
CA ALA A 537 -19.16 5.76 8.57
C ALA A 537 -19.09 5.95 10.10
N ASP A 538 -18.46 5.01 10.80
CA ASP A 538 -18.26 5.07 12.25
C ASP A 538 -16.84 5.53 12.59
N LEU A 539 -16.68 6.81 12.92
CA LEU A 539 -15.41 7.43 13.31
C LEU A 539 -15.28 7.60 14.84
N THR A 540 -16.02 6.84 15.65
CA THR A 540 -15.99 6.99 17.11
C THR A 540 -14.55 6.97 17.65
N ASN A 541 -14.17 7.99 18.42
CA ASN A 541 -12.83 8.17 18.99
C ASN A 541 -11.67 8.17 17.98
N ALA A 542 -11.91 8.44 16.69
CA ALA A 542 -10.84 8.59 15.71
C ALA A 542 -10.02 9.87 15.94
N ASP A 543 -8.72 9.81 15.64
CA ASP A 543 -7.84 10.99 15.68
C ASP A 543 -7.81 11.68 14.31
N LEU A 544 -8.58 12.75 14.16
CA LEU A 544 -8.64 13.58 12.94
C LEU A 544 -7.74 14.82 13.02
N THR A 545 -6.76 14.86 13.93
CA THR A 545 -5.90 16.05 14.11
C THR A 545 -5.19 16.40 12.79
N SER A 546 -5.36 17.63 12.32
CA SER A 546 -4.85 18.12 11.02
C SER A 546 -5.29 17.35 9.76
N ALA A 547 -6.34 16.52 9.81
CA ALA A 547 -6.87 15.82 8.63
C ALA A 547 -7.62 16.76 7.68
N ASP A 548 -7.36 16.71 6.37
CA ASP A 548 -8.08 17.53 5.39
C ASP A 548 -9.41 16.87 5.01
N LEU A 549 -10.51 17.39 5.56
CA LEU A 549 -11.90 16.96 5.30
C LEU A 549 -12.63 17.85 4.28
N THR A 550 -11.92 18.70 3.53
CA THR A 550 -12.54 19.66 2.61
C THR A 550 -13.49 18.96 1.65
N SER A 551 -14.77 19.37 1.67
CA SER A 551 -15.83 18.83 0.81
C SER A 551 -16.08 17.32 0.95
N ALA A 552 -15.71 16.71 2.07
CA ALA A 552 -16.11 15.34 2.39
C ALA A 552 -17.62 15.24 2.70
N ASP A 553 -18.25 14.13 2.32
CA ASP A 553 -19.64 13.80 2.65
C ASP A 553 -19.69 13.01 3.96
N LEU A 554 -20.23 13.61 5.03
CA LEU A 554 -20.30 13.03 6.38
C LEU A 554 -21.74 12.70 6.80
N LYS A 555 -22.67 12.60 5.85
CA LYS A 555 -24.09 12.35 6.15
C LYS A 555 -24.28 11.08 6.97
N GLY A 556 -24.91 11.19 8.14
CA GLY A 556 -25.14 10.05 9.04
C GLY A 556 -23.88 9.46 9.68
N ALA A 557 -22.70 10.06 9.49
CA ALA A 557 -21.48 9.57 10.10
C ALA A 557 -21.50 9.72 11.63
N ASN A 558 -20.87 8.78 12.34
CA ASN A 558 -20.69 8.85 13.78
C ASN A 558 -19.32 9.44 14.12
N LEU A 559 -19.31 10.64 14.67
CA LEU A 559 -18.12 11.43 15.03
C LEU A 559 -17.98 11.59 16.56
N THR A 560 -18.68 10.74 17.32
CA THR A 560 -18.69 10.78 18.80
C THR A 560 -17.29 10.67 19.38
N GLY A 561 -16.99 11.53 20.36
CA GLY A 561 -15.73 11.53 21.12
C GLY A 561 -14.51 12.08 20.37
N ILE A 562 -14.69 12.68 19.20
CA ILE A 562 -13.61 13.29 18.42
C ILE A 562 -13.22 14.66 19.01
N ASN A 563 -11.92 14.96 19.02
CA ASN A 563 -11.38 16.26 19.44
C ASN A 563 -10.72 16.98 18.26
N LEU A 564 -11.25 18.14 17.87
CA LEU A 564 -10.76 18.92 16.73
C LEU A 564 -10.37 20.36 17.09
N THR A 565 -10.08 20.61 18.36
CA THR A 565 -9.79 21.94 18.94
C THR A 565 -8.56 22.69 18.39
N SER A 566 -7.79 22.13 17.44
CA SER A 566 -6.50 22.69 16.98
C SER A 566 -6.38 22.99 15.47
N ASN A 567 -7.46 22.94 14.68
CA ASN A 567 -7.40 23.24 13.24
C ASN A 567 -8.22 24.48 12.88
N PHE A 568 -7.52 25.57 12.55
CA PHE A 568 -8.11 26.72 11.86
C PHE A 568 -8.30 26.36 10.37
N THR A 569 -9.47 26.69 9.80
CA THR A 569 -9.85 26.65 8.37
C THR A 569 -10.26 25.30 7.74
N MET A 570 -11.06 24.48 8.42
CA MET A 570 -11.72 23.33 7.77
C MET A 570 -13.19 23.63 7.45
N ARG A 571 -13.62 23.38 6.21
CA ARG A 571 -15.02 23.55 5.78
C ARG A 571 -15.67 22.19 5.55
N MET A 572 -16.74 21.91 6.29
CA MET A 572 -17.58 20.71 6.11
C MET A 572 -18.87 21.10 5.38
N LYS A 573 -19.27 20.32 4.37
CA LYS A 573 -20.40 20.67 3.48
C LYS A 573 -21.73 20.05 3.93
N ASP A 574 -21.72 18.78 4.32
CA ASP A 574 -22.93 18.04 4.71
C ASP A 574 -22.67 17.18 5.95
N LEU A 575 -23.35 17.54 7.05
CA LEU A 575 -23.35 16.87 8.35
C LEU A 575 -24.77 16.43 8.73
N SER A 576 -25.67 16.32 7.75
CA SER A 576 -27.06 15.95 8.00
C SER A 576 -27.17 14.58 8.66
N ALA A 577 -27.99 14.51 9.71
CA ALA A 577 -28.18 13.31 10.55
C ALA A 577 -26.89 12.74 11.18
N ALA A 578 -25.78 13.49 11.23
CA ALA A 578 -24.54 13.03 11.85
C ALA A 578 -24.70 12.90 13.38
N LEU A 579 -24.01 11.92 13.97
CA LEU A 579 -23.91 11.74 15.41
C LEU A 579 -22.65 12.45 15.92
N LEU A 580 -22.83 13.49 16.72
CA LEU A 580 -21.80 14.44 17.15
C LEU A 580 -21.78 14.58 18.69
N THR A 581 -22.26 13.56 19.42
CA THR A 581 -22.30 13.56 20.88
C THR A 581 -20.88 13.64 21.48
N ASP A 582 -20.72 14.43 22.55
CA ASP A 582 -19.43 14.62 23.26
C ASP A 582 -18.28 15.12 22.36
N ILE A 583 -18.57 15.70 21.19
CA ILE A 583 -17.55 16.24 20.30
C ILE A 583 -16.98 17.55 20.85
N ARG A 584 -15.72 17.87 20.56
CA ARG A 584 -15.12 19.17 20.87
C ARG A 584 -14.74 19.96 19.60
N PHE A 585 -15.60 20.92 19.25
CA PHE A 585 -15.37 21.96 18.25
C PHE A 585 -15.29 23.32 18.94
N THR A 586 -14.10 23.81 19.23
CA THR A 586 -13.95 25.19 19.71
C THR A 586 -13.38 26.06 18.60
N ARG A 587 -14.04 27.19 18.27
CA ARG A 587 -13.58 28.12 17.22
C ARG A 587 -13.53 27.51 15.80
N PHE A 588 -14.54 26.72 15.46
CA PHE A 588 -14.64 26.02 14.17
C PHE A 588 -15.59 26.75 13.20
N ASP A 589 -15.33 26.68 11.89
CA ASP A 589 -16.15 27.32 10.83
C ASP A 589 -17.14 26.31 10.25
N LEU A 590 -18.44 26.44 10.59
CA LEU A 590 -19.56 25.64 10.06
C LEU A 590 -20.56 26.49 9.28
N ARG A 591 -20.10 27.62 8.71
CA ARG A 591 -20.98 28.49 7.93
C ARG A 591 -21.58 27.76 6.74
N ASN A 592 -22.88 27.97 6.51
CA ASN A 592 -23.65 27.33 5.44
C ASN A 592 -23.72 25.79 5.52
N ALA A 593 -23.30 25.18 6.63
CA ALA A 593 -23.34 23.72 6.77
C ALA A 593 -24.80 23.22 6.82
N ASN A 594 -25.04 22.04 6.24
CA ASN A 594 -26.28 21.30 6.45
C ASN A 594 -26.14 20.42 7.69
N LEU A 595 -26.82 20.79 8.78
CA LEU A 595 -26.87 20.11 10.08
C LEU A 595 -28.29 19.60 10.40
N THR A 596 -29.14 19.46 9.38
CA THR A 596 -30.52 18.99 9.54
C THR A 596 -30.54 17.63 10.25
N ASN A 597 -31.33 17.50 11.32
CA ASN A 597 -31.42 16.31 12.18
C ASN A 597 -30.09 15.85 12.83
N ALA A 598 -29.06 16.69 12.90
CA ALA A 598 -27.80 16.31 13.54
C ALA A 598 -27.99 16.13 15.07
N ILE A 599 -27.26 15.19 15.68
CA ILE A 599 -27.29 14.94 17.13
C ILE A 599 -26.02 15.53 17.76
N LEU A 600 -26.14 16.72 18.33
CA LEU A 600 -25.08 17.54 18.94
C LEU A 600 -25.18 17.60 20.48
N ALA A 601 -25.96 16.71 21.10
CA ALA A 601 -26.15 16.71 22.56
C ALA A 601 -24.80 16.58 23.30
N HIS A 602 -24.64 17.35 24.39
CA HIS A 602 -23.42 17.40 25.22
C HIS A 602 -22.13 17.86 24.51
N ALA A 603 -22.20 18.32 23.26
CA ALA A 603 -21.04 18.78 22.51
C ALA A 603 -20.43 20.08 23.09
N ASP A 604 -19.11 20.23 23.04
CA ASP A 604 -18.40 21.50 23.28
C ASP A 604 -18.24 22.24 21.95
N LEU A 605 -19.07 23.25 21.74
CA LEU A 605 -19.27 24.02 20.50
C LEU A 605 -18.97 25.52 20.71
N ARG A 606 -18.14 25.86 21.70
CA ARG A 606 -17.85 27.26 22.04
C ARG A 606 -17.19 28.00 20.89
N TYR A 607 -17.68 29.21 20.62
CA TYR A 607 -17.17 30.09 19.57
C TYR A 607 -17.21 29.47 18.15
N VAL A 608 -18.07 28.47 17.92
CA VAL A 608 -18.28 27.92 16.57
C VAL A 608 -19.11 28.89 15.75
N ASP A 609 -18.72 29.06 14.48
CA ASP A 609 -19.44 29.90 13.52
C ASP A 609 -20.46 29.05 12.75
N PHE A 610 -21.73 29.13 13.17
CA PHE A 610 -22.89 28.51 12.52
C PHE A 610 -23.62 29.49 11.59
N THR A 611 -23.00 30.60 11.18
CA THR A 611 -23.67 31.61 10.37
C THR A 611 -24.32 30.98 9.14
N ASN A 612 -25.64 31.15 9.02
CA ASN A 612 -26.45 30.62 7.94
C ASN A 612 -26.42 29.08 7.77
N ALA A 613 -26.06 28.35 8.82
CA ALA A 613 -26.20 26.89 8.85
C ALA A 613 -27.69 26.48 8.94
N ASP A 614 -28.00 25.30 8.41
CA ASP A 614 -29.33 24.70 8.52
C ASP A 614 -29.33 23.66 9.64
N LEU A 615 -29.82 24.04 10.83
CA LEU A 615 -29.93 23.21 12.03
C LEU A 615 -31.37 22.71 12.26
N THR A 616 -32.19 22.64 11.21
CA THR A 616 -33.57 22.18 11.33
C THR A 616 -33.65 20.82 12.03
N ARG A 617 -34.42 20.71 13.12
CA ARG A 617 -34.57 19.50 13.95
C ARG A 617 -33.26 18.96 14.55
N ALA A 618 -32.23 19.78 14.70
CA ALA A 618 -31.00 19.36 15.38
C ALA A 618 -31.22 19.21 16.89
N ASP A 619 -30.58 18.20 17.50
CA ASP A 619 -30.58 17.98 18.95
C ASP A 619 -29.32 18.62 19.55
N LEU A 620 -29.48 19.76 20.22
CA LEU A 620 -28.43 20.55 20.86
C LEU A 620 -28.51 20.49 22.40
N ARG A 621 -29.23 19.50 22.96
CA ARG A 621 -29.48 19.43 24.40
C ARG A 621 -28.18 19.37 25.20
N GLN A 622 -28.09 20.16 26.27
CA GLN A 622 -26.91 20.23 27.15
C GLN A 622 -25.59 20.54 26.41
N ALA A 623 -25.63 21.06 25.17
CA ALA A 623 -24.43 21.46 24.45
C ALA A 623 -23.85 22.76 25.04
N ASN A 624 -22.54 22.92 24.97
CA ASN A 624 -21.86 24.16 25.32
C ASN A 624 -21.69 25.03 24.08
N LEU A 625 -22.59 25.99 23.91
CA LEU A 625 -22.70 26.92 22.80
C LEU A 625 -22.16 28.32 23.15
N GLY A 626 -21.37 28.43 24.23
CA GLY A 626 -20.88 29.73 24.70
C GLY A 626 -20.12 30.50 23.63
N GLY A 627 -20.58 31.71 23.30
CA GLY A 627 -19.97 32.56 22.27
C GLY A 627 -20.15 32.08 20.83
N ALA A 628 -20.99 31.07 20.57
CA ALA A 628 -21.25 30.57 19.22
C ALA A 628 -22.03 31.59 18.37
N ASP A 629 -21.79 31.61 17.06
CA ASP A 629 -22.42 32.53 16.13
C ASP A 629 -23.49 31.82 15.31
N PHE A 630 -24.76 32.03 15.66
CA PHE A 630 -25.93 31.50 14.99
C PHE A 630 -26.60 32.52 14.06
N ARG A 631 -25.92 33.62 13.71
CA ARG A 631 -26.57 34.64 12.89
C ARG A 631 -27.09 34.06 11.58
N TRP A 632 -28.34 34.37 11.26
CA TRP A 632 -29.04 33.85 10.08
C TRP A 632 -29.17 32.31 10.00
N ALA A 633 -28.86 31.57 11.05
CA ALA A 633 -29.03 30.12 11.07
C ALA A 633 -30.52 29.74 11.13
N ASN A 634 -30.88 28.62 10.52
CA ASN A 634 -32.22 28.05 10.65
C ASN A 634 -32.23 27.02 11.78
N LEU A 635 -32.89 27.35 12.89
CA LEU A 635 -33.04 26.51 14.09
C LEU A 635 -34.47 25.96 14.22
N THR A 636 -35.25 25.92 13.13
CA THR A 636 -36.63 25.43 13.15
C THR A 636 -36.70 24.02 13.76
N ASP A 637 -37.55 23.83 14.78
CA ASP A 637 -37.69 22.56 15.53
C ASP A 637 -36.41 22.03 16.20
N ALA A 638 -35.35 22.84 16.35
CA ALA A 638 -34.15 22.43 17.07
C ALA A 638 -34.40 22.36 18.59
N ASP A 639 -33.80 21.39 19.27
CA ASP A 639 -33.92 21.23 20.73
C ASP A 639 -32.64 21.73 21.41
N LEU A 640 -32.70 22.90 22.04
CA LEU A 640 -31.59 23.49 22.80
C LEU A 640 -31.77 23.31 24.31
N SER A 641 -32.62 22.39 24.77
CA SER A 641 -32.93 22.24 26.20
C SER A 641 -31.65 22.05 27.04
N GLU A 642 -31.53 22.80 28.12
CA GLU A 642 -30.39 22.78 29.05
C GLU A 642 -29.02 23.14 28.42
N ALA A 643 -29.00 23.69 27.20
CA ALA A 643 -27.77 24.15 26.55
C ALA A 643 -27.23 25.44 27.19
N ASP A 644 -25.91 25.61 27.14
CA ASP A 644 -25.23 26.84 27.57
C ASP A 644 -25.03 27.76 26.37
N VAL A 645 -25.87 28.79 26.23
CA VAL A 645 -25.84 29.75 25.11
C VAL A 645 -25.28 31.13 25.51
N ARG A 646 -24.52 31.20 26.60
CA ARG A 646 -23.96 32.47 27.08
C ARG A 646 -23.10 33.14 26.02
N GLU A 647 -23.25 34.45 25.82
CA GLU A 647 -22.51 35.21 24.80
C GLU A 647 -22.75 34.77 23.34
N ALA A 648 -23.68 33.85 23.08
CA ALA A 648 -23.98 33.41 21.72
C ALA A 648 -24.76 34.47 20.92
N LEU A 649 -24.58 34.51 19.60
CA LEU A 649 -25.20 35.48 18.69
C LEU A 649 -26.32 34.81 17.89
N PHE A 650 -27.58 35.18 18.12
CA PHE A 650 -28.76 34.65 17.40
C PHE A 650 -29.42 35.68 16.50
N SER A 651 -28.70 36.75 16.12
CA SER A 651 -29.33 37.83 15.33
C SER A 651 -29.78 37.31 13.96
N ASP A 652 -31.00 37.65 13.57
CA ASP A 652 -31.66 37.18 12.33
C ASP A 652 -31.81 35.64 12.19
N ALA A 653 -31.60 34.87 13.26
CA ALA A 653 -31.81 33.42 13.22
C ALA A 653 -33.31 33.07 13.17
N ASP A 654 -33.69 32.00 12.46
CA ASP A 654 -35.07 31.48 12.48
C ASP A 654 -35.25 30.51 13.66
N LEU A 655 -36.03 30.92 14.66
CA LEU A 655 -36.23 30.19 15.91
C LEU A 655 -37.59 29.48 15.99
N ASN A 656 -38.25 29.28 14.84
CA ASN A 656 -39.59 28.69 14.77
C ASN A 656 -39.66 27.32 15.48
N ARG A 657 -40.39 27.24 16.60
CA ARG A 657 -40.50 26.03 17.45
C ARG A 657 -39.17 25.48 17.98
N ALA A 658 -38.12 26.31 18.05
CA ALA A 658 -36.90 25.94 18.76
C ALA A 658 -37.19 25.85 20.28
N ASP A 659 -36.70 24.80 20.95
CA ASP A 659 -36.95 24.57 22.38
C ASP A 659 -35.81 25.11 23.25
N PHE A 660 -36.13 26.03 24.15
CA PHE A 660 -35.18 26.68 25.07
C PHE A 660 -35.41 26.31 26.54
N LYS A 661 -36.01 25.16 26.81
CA LYS A 661 -36.28 24.70 28.18
C LYS A 661 -35.00 24.69 29.03
N GLN A 662 -35.02 25.45 30.14
CA GLN A 662 -33.90 25.57 31.10
C GLN A 662 -32.59 26.12 30.50
N VAL A 663 -32.68 26.99 29.48
CA VAL A 663 -31.53 27.66 28.86
C VAL A 663 -31.23 29.00 29.55
N ALA A 664 -29.94 29.31 29.74
CA ALA A 664 -29.49 30.59 30.29
C ALA A 664 -28.94 31.52 29.19
N PHE A 665 -29.51 32.73 29.07
CA PHE A 665 -29.20 33.69 28.01
C PHE A 665 -28.23 34.80 28.43
N SER A 666 -27.46 34.63 29.50
CA SER A 666 -26.59 35.73 29.98
C SER A 666 -25.54 36.12 28.94
N GLY A 667 -25.57 37.39 28.52
CA GLY A 667 -24.69 37.94 27.50
C GLY A 667 -25.04 37.55 26.05
N ALA A 668 -26.07 36.72 25.81
CA ALA A 668 -26.49 36.37 24.46
C ALA A 668 -27.06 37.59 23.71
N VAL A 669 -26.86 37.64 22.40
CA VAL A 669 -27.35 38.74 21.54
C VAL A 669 -28.44 38.23 20.61
N ILE A 670 -29.66 38.75 20.78
CA ILE A 670 -30.83 38.40 19.97
C ILE A 670 -31.39 39.71 19.37
N HIS A 671 -31.18 39.91 18.07
CA HIS A 671 -31.69 41.06 17.31
C HIS A 671 -32.41 40.55 16.05
N ASP A 672 -33.61 41.05 15.76
CA ASP A 672 -34.41 40.70 14.58
C ASP A 672 -34.55 39.18 14.28
N ALA A 673 -34.50 38.33 15.31
CA ALA A 673 -34.71 36.89 15.14
C ALA A 673 -36.11 36.59 14.57
N GLU A 674 -36.18 35.74 13.53
CA GLU A 674 -37.43 35.34 12.90
C GLU A 674 -38.19 34.34 13.78
N ASN A 675 -39.52 34.44 13.83
CA ASN A 675 -40.43 33.52 14.55
C ASN A 675 -40.13 33.34 16.06
N LEU A 676 -39.54 34.35 16.70
CA LEU A 676 -39.21 34.33 18.13
C LEU A 676 -40.43 34.10 19.04
N ASP A 677 -41.60 34.58 18.63
CA ASP A 677 -42.89 34.37 19.31
C ASP A 677 -43.36 32.91 19.31
N ARG A 678 -42.81 32.08 18.42
CA ARG A 678 -43.11 30.65 18.28
C ARG A 678 -42.07 29.75 18.94
N ALA A 679 -41.03 30.31 19.55
CA ALA A 679 -40.05 29.55 20.33
C ALA A 679 -40.74 28.89 21.54
N LEU A 680 -40.31 27.67 21.89
CA LEU A 680 -40.88 26.89 22.98
C LEU A 680 -40.08 27.12 24.27
N HIS A 681 -40.79 27.16 25.41
CA HIS A 681 -40.22 27.28 26.76
C HIS A 681 -39.27 28.48 26.97
N LEU A 682 -39.43 29.53 26.17
CA LEU A 682 -38.70 30.79 26.30
C LEU A 682 -39.43 31.72 27.28
N ASP A 683 -38.78 32.13 28.38
CA ASP A 683 -39.36 33.06 29.35
C ASP A 683 -39.40 34.50 28.78
N PRO A 684 -40.60 35.10 28.57
CA PRO A 684 -40.72 36.43 28.03
C PRO A 684 -40.05 37.53 28.86
N GLN A 685 -39.97 37.38 30.20
CA GLN A 685 -39.41 38.42 31.08
C GLN A 685 -37.88 38.45 31.03
N GLU A 686 -37.24 37.29 30.94
CA GLU A 686 -35.79 37.19 30.74
C GLU A 686 -35.39 37.66 29.33
N LEU A 687 -36.22 37.34 28.33
CA LEU A 687 -36.02 37.80 26.96
C LEU A 687 -36.08 39.33 26.85
N GLU A 688 -37.03 39.98 27.51
CA GLU A 688 -37.14 41.45 27.52
C GLU A 688 -35.88 42.10 28.13
N LYS A 689 -35.28 41.49 29.15
CA LYS A 689 -34.00 41.95 29.74
C LYS A 689 -32.84 41.78 28.77
N VAL A 690 -32.75 40.65 28.08
CA VAL A 690 -31.71 40.37 27.07
C VAL A 690 -31.81 41.35 25.91
N MET A 691 -33.03 41.56 25.37
CA MET A 691 -33.31 42.52 24.29
C MET A 691 -33.12 43.98 24.72
N ALA A 692 -33.37 44.32 25.99
CA ALA A 692 -33.14 45.67 26.52
C ALA A 692 -31.65 45.94 26.80
N ALA A 693 -30.87 44.92 27.15
CA ALA A 693 -29.43 45.01 27.32
C ALA A 693 -28.71 45.19 25.99
N THR A 694 -29.11 44.48 24.93
CA THR A 694 -28.57 44.65 23.57
C THR A 694 -28.91 46.00 22.95
N ARG A 695 -30.06 46.59 23.26
CA ARG A 695 -30.43 47.95 22.81
C ARG A 695 -29.56 49.08 23.40
N LYS A 696 -28.76 48.82 24.43
CA LYS A 696 -27.90 49.82 25.09
C LYS A 696 -26.44 49.81 24.63
N GLU A 697 -26.02 48.82 23.85
CA GLU A 697 -24.65 48.81 23.31
C GLU A 697 -24.62 49.39 21.88
N PRO A 698 -23.73 50.36 21.60
CA PRO A 698 -23.61 50.92 20.26
C PRO A 698 -23.14 49.85 19.26
N PRO A 699 -23.61 49.90 18.00
CA PRO A 699 -23.34 48.89 16.97
C PRO A 699 -21.85 48.62 16.68
N GLU A 700 -20.97 49.51 17.13
CA GLU A 700 -19.51 49.40 17.01
C GLU A 700 -18.89 48.24 17.82
N ARG A 701 -19.50 47.81 18.94
CA ARG A 701 -18.98 46.67 19.74
C ARG A 701 -19.35 45.31 19.18
N LEU A 702 -20.49 45.20 18.50
CA LEU A 702 -20.95 43.96 17.86
C LEU A 702 -20.08 43.58 16.65
N ALA A 703 -19.46 44.57 16.00
CA ALA A 703 -18.49 44.35 14.93
C ALA A 703 -17.12 43.87 15.44
N ALA A 704 -16.70 44.28 16.65
CA ALA A 704 -15.37 43.98 17.20
C ALA A 704 -15.16 42.50 17.54
N ILE A 705 -16.23 41.77 17.89
CA ILE A 705 -16.15 40.32 18.22
C ILE A 705 -15.91 39.48 16.94
N ALA A 706 -16.33 39.97 15.77
CA ALA A 706 -16.19 39.26 14.49
C ALA A 706 -14.81 39.43 13.80
N VAL A 707 -13.95 40.34 14.27
CA VAL A 707 -12.73 40.76 13.54
C VAL A 707 -11.49 39.89 13.84
N GLU A 708 -11.52 39.01 14.84
CA GLU A 708 -10.39 38.09 15.11
C GLU A 708 -10.40 36.79 14.26
N ALA A 709 -11.40 36.57 13.40
CA ALA A 709 -11.46 35.40 12.52
C ALA A 709 -11.18 35.82 11.05
N GLY A 710 -9.94 35.59 10.61
CA GLY A 710 -9.35 36.17 9.41
C GLY A 710 -9.95 35.78 8.06
N SER A 711 -9.59 36.61 7.07
CA SER A 711 -9.92 36.54 5.65
C SER A 711 -9.37 35.31 4.92
N ALA A 712 -10.10 34.81 3.92
CA ALA A 712 -9.80 35.01 2.48
C ALA A 712 -10.29 33.87 1.54
N VAL A 713 -10.71 34.33 0.35
CA VAL A 713 -10.78 33.73 -1.00
C VAL A 713 -11.85 32.66 -1.34
N ALA A 714 -12.59 33.02 -2.39
CA ALA A 714 -13.63 32.29 -3.10
C ALA A 714 -13.08 31.35 -4.19
N ALA A 715 -13.77 30.23 -4.45
CA ALA A 715 -13.97 29.62 -5.77
C ALA A 715 -14.88 28.36 -5.69
N GLU A 716 -16.02 28.43 -6.40
CA GLU A 716 -16.73 27.42 -7.21
C GLU A 716 -16.95 25.97 -6.74
N SER A 717 -18.22 25.53 -6.64
CA SER A 717 -18.89 24.71 -7.69
C SER A 717 -20.28 24.22 -7.23
N GLU A 718 -21.14 24.01 -8.23
CA GLU A 718 -22.61 24.04 -8.22
C GLU A 718 -23.35 22.86 -7.56
N GLY A 719 -24.56 23.17 -7.06
CA GLY A 719 -25.65 22.27 -6.70
C GLY A 719 -26.98 23.02 -6.84
N PRO A 720 -28.14 22.34 -6.98
CA PRO A 720 -29.34 22.92 -7.59
C PRO A 720 -29.90 24.12 -6.81
N GLY A 721 -30.24 25.18 -7.56
CA GLY A 721 -30.51 26.53 -7.07
C GLY A 721 -31.58 26.62 -5.99
N ARG A 722 -31.15 27.00 -4.78
CA ARG A 722 -32.01 27.72 -3.84
C ARG A 722 -32.35 29.07 -4.45
N SER A 723 -33.62 29.50 -4.37
CA SER A 723 -34.04 30.83 -4.83
C SER A 723 -33.27 31.93 -4.11
N ILE A 724 -32.67 32.86 -4.87
CA ILE A 724 -31.89 33.97 -4.31
C ILE A 724 -32.83 34.87 -3.51
N LYS A 725 -32.63 34.94 -2.19
CA LYS A 725 -33.39 35.83 -1.28
C LYS A 725 -32.48 37.01 -0.94
N ILE A 726 -32.93 38.23 -1.25
CA ILE A 726 -32.26 39.47 -0.85
C ILE A 726 -32.73 39.81 0.56
N TRP A 727 -31.80 39.97 1.50
CA TRP A 727 -32.11 40.20 2.90
C TRP A 727 -31.92 41.65 3.31
N GLY A 728 -31.05 42.40 2.63
CA GLY A 728 -30.93 43.83 2.86
C GLY A 728 -29.95 44.52 1.93
N LEU A 729 -30.09 45.84 1.84
CA LEU A 729 -29.13 46.73 1.21
C LEU A 729 -28.76 47.81 2.21
N THR A 730 -27.46 47.96 2.47
CA THR A 730 -26.94 48.99 3.37
C THR A 730 -26.26 50.07 2.54
N VAL A 731 -26.66 51.32 2.73
CA VAL A 731 -25.96 52.49 2.18
C VAL A 731 -25.00 52.99 3.26
N GLU A 732 -23.71 52.91 2.98
CA GLU A 732 -22.64 53.27 3.92
C GLU A 732 -22.23 54.75 3.78
N GLY A 733 -22.50 55.38 2.64
CA GLY A 733 -22.22 56.79 2.42
C GLY A 733 -22.69 57.30 1.05
N PHE A 734 -22.85 58.61 0.90
CA PHE A 734 -23.17 59.26 -0.37
C PHE A 734 -22.57 60.66 -0.45
N GLY A 735 -22.30 61.14 -1.66
CA GLY A 735 -21.71 62.46 -1.88
C GLY A 735 -21.36 62.75 -3.34
N THR A 736 -20.49 63.72 -3.56
CA THR A 736 -19.88 63.98 -4.88
C THR A 736 -18.44 63.46 -4.93
N VAL A 737 -18.01 62.95 -6.09
CA VAL A 737 -16.66 62.42 -6.32
C VAL A 737 -16.09 63.09 -7.57
N ARG A 738 -14.81 63.49 -7.54
CA ARG A 738 -14.12 64.14 -8.67
C ARG A 738 -13.36 63.12 -9.53
N PRO A 739 -13.52 63.12 -10.86
CA PRO A 739 -12.70 62.29 -11.75
C PRO A 739 -11.21 62.71 -11.74
N PRO A 740 -10.25 61.78 -11.96
CA PRO A 740 -10.45 60.33 -12.17
C PRO A 740 -10.60 59.58 -10.83
N PHE A 741 -11.75 58.94 -10.61
CA PHE A 741 -11.99 58.06 -9.46
C PHE A 741 -11.75 56.60 -9.87
N ASN A 742 -10.83 55.92 -9.19
CA ASN A 742 -10.60 54.49 -9.36
C ASN A 742 -11.09 53.78 -8.10
N GLU A 743 -12.21 53.05 -8.22
CA GLU A 743 -12.90 52.40 -7.10
C GLU A 743 -11.95 51.54 -6.24
N GLU A 744 -11.09 50.74 -6.86
CA GLU A 744 -10.18 49.83 -6.14
C GLU A 744 -9.02 50.58 -5.45
N LYS A 745 -8.39 51.53 -6.15
CA LYS A 745 -7.23 52.28 -5.64
C LYS A 745 -7.60 53.35 -4.62
N ASP A 746 -8.72 54.03 -4.79
CA ASP A 746 -9.08 55.18 -3.97
C ASP A 746 -9.88 54.79 -2.73
N LEU A 747 -10.78 53.80 -2.82
CA LEU A 747 -11.37 53.21 -1.62
C LEU A 747 -10.28 52.52 -0.77
N GLY A 748 -9.32 51.84 -1.40
CA GLY A 748 -8.19 51.18 -0.71
C GLY A 748 -7.37 52.11 0.21
N LYS A 749 -7.28 53.42 -0.09
CA LYS A 749 -6.57 54.40 0.75
C LYS A 749 -7.33 54.79 2.02
N ALA A 750 -8.66 54.78 2.00
CA ALA A 750 -9.49 55.08 3.17
C ALA A 750 -9.50 53.95 4.21
N PHE A 751 -8.97 52.77 3.85
CA PHE A 751 -9.04 51.55 4.65
C PHE A 751 -7.72 51.18 5.35
N LEU A 752 -6.72 52.07 5.36
CA LEU A 752 -5.54 51.96 6.23
C LEU A 752 -5.91 52.41 7.66
N GLY A 753 -6.35 51.44 8.49
CA GLY A 753 -6.78 51.68 9.88
C GLY A 753 -8.31 51.68 10.01
N LEU A 754 -8.87 50.54 10.41
CA LEU A 754 -10.30 50.22 10.33
C LEU A 754 -11.20 50.91 11.37
N SER A 755 -10.66 51.69 12.32
CA SER A 755 -11.44 52.29 13.40
C SER A 755 -12.14 53.61 13.04
N GLU A 756 -11.85 54.20 11.87
CA GLU A 756 -12.27 55.57 11.54
C GLU A 756 -12.66 55.73 10.06
N ILE A 757 -13.46 54.81 9.51
CA ILE A 757 -13.77 54.79 8.05
C ILE A 757 -14.53 56.04 7.60
N GLU A 758 -15.60 56.46 8.29
CA GLU A 758 -16.33 57.68 7.93
C GLU A 758 -15.43 58.92 8.02
N ALA A 759 -14.60 59.02 9.07
CA ALA A 759 -13.63 60.10 9.22
C ALA A 759 -12.53 60.04 8.15
N ASN A 760 -12.12 58.86 7.69
CA ASN A 760 -11.12 58.67 6.63
C ASN A 760 -11.68 58.97 5.23
N LEU A 761 -12.95 58.63 4.96
CA LEU A 761 -13.64 58.99 3.72
C LEU A 761 -13.75 60.52 3.56
N VAL A 762 -13.99 61.23 4.68
CA VAL A 762 -13.98 62.69 4.75
C VAL A 762 -12.56 63.27 4.69
N LYS A 763 -11.61 62.73 5.48
CA LYS A 763 -10.19 63.16 5.55
C LYS A 763 -9.46 63.02 4.22
N HIS A 764 -9.74 61.95 3.46
CA HIS A 764 -9.19 61.74 2.13
C HIS A 764 -10.02 62.39 1.01
N ARG A 765 -11.07 63.15 1.37
CA ARG A 765 -11.96 63.89 0.44
C ARG A 765 -12.51 63.01 -0.68
N ILE A 766 -12.85 61.76 -0.37
CA ILE A 766 -13.35 60.80 -1.38
C ILE A 766 -14.79 61.14 -1.76
N PHE A 767 -15.62 61.49 -0.78
CA PHE A 767 -16.97 62.04 -1.00
C PHE A 767 -17.02 63.48 -0.46
N THR A 768 -17.48 64.43 -1.28
CA THR A 768 -17.79 65.81 -0.86
C THR A 768 -19.29 65.98 -0.66
N GLY A 769 -19.69 66.35 0.57
CA GLY A 769 -21.09 66.58 0.97
C GLY A 769 -21.45 65.94 2.31
N ASP A 770 -22.64 66.23 2.80
CA ASP A 770 -23.20 65.62 4.01
C ASP A 770 -24.71 65.32 3.86
N ARG A 771 -25.36 64.90 4.95
CA ARG A 771 -26.79 64.54 4.95
C ARG A 771 -27.75 65.67 4.54
N GLU A 772 -27.30 66.92 4.59
CA GLU A 772 -28.11 68.10 4.29
C GLU A 772 -27.85 68.67 2.88
N GLY A 773 -26.79 68.22 2.20
CA GLY A 773 -26.66 68.39 0.75
C GLY A 773 -25.26 68.27 0.16
N VAL A 774 -25.20 68.11 -1.16
CA VAL A 774 -23.99 68.03 -1.98
C VAL A 774 -23.93 69.23 -2.95
N PRO A 775 -22.75 69.82 -3.22
CA PRO A 775 -22.64 70.98 -4.11
C PRO A 775 -22.85 70.60 -5.58
N ALA A 776 -23.58 71.46 -6.30
CA ALA A 776 -23.81 71.36 -7.74
C ALA A 776 -22.58 71.85 -8.52
N GLU A 777 -21.52 71.03 -8.56
CA GLU A 777 -20.29 71.32 -9.30
C GLU A 777 -20.36 70.75 -10.73
N THR A 778 -20.04 71.58 -11.73
CA THR A 778 -19.86 71.11 -13.11
C THR A 778 -18.61 70.21 -13.14
N GLU A 779 -18.73 69.00 -13.69
CA GLU A 779 -17.71 67.92 -13.71
C GLU A 779 -17.63 67.01 -12.47
N ALA A 780 -18.50 67.18 -11.46
CA ALA A 780 -18.60 66.23 -10.35
C ALA A 780 -19.55 65.05 -10.65
N MET A 781 -19.24 63.87 -10.09
CA MET A 781 -20.13 62.71 -10.12
C MET A 781 -20.87 62.57 -8.79
N LEU A 782 -22.18 62.42 -8.81
CA LEU A 782 -22.92 61.93 -7.64
C LEU A 782 -22.55 60.46 -7.42
N ALA A 783 -22.40 60.05 -6.16
CA ALA A 783 -22.06 58.67 -5.86
C ALA A 783 -22.64 58.17 -4.54
N VAL A 784 -22.90 56.86 -4.46
CA VAL A 784 -23.44 56.15 -3.30
C VAL A 784 -22.62 54.88 -3.08
N LEU A 785 -22.05 54.72 -1.87
CA LEU A 785 -21.40 53.51 -1.40
C LEU A 785 -22.43 52.59 -0.76
N TYR A 786 -22.54 51.35 -1.24
CA TYR A 786 -23.52 50.39 -0.75
C TYR A 786 -22.96 48.95 -0.67
N THR A 787 -23.62 48.12 0.12
CA THR A 787 -23.43 46.67 0.20
C THR A 787 -24.76 45.95 0.08
N VAL A 788 -24.75 44.75 -0.51
CA VAL A 788 -25.95 43.91 -0.64
C VAL A 788 -25.77 42.61 0.11
N ASN A 789 -26.74 42.32 0.98
CA ASN A 789 -26.83 41.10 1.74
C ASN A 789 -27.85 40.17 1.07
N PHE A 790 -27.37 39.02 0.58
CA PHE A 790 -28.19 38.07 -0.16
C PHE A 790 -27.69 36.63 -0.01
N MET A 791 -28.59 35.68 -0.19
CA MET A 791 -28.26 34.26 -0.08
C MET A 791 -28.74 33.49 -1.32
N PRO A 792 -27.94 32.55 -1.86
CA PRO A 792 -26.61 32.12 -1.39
C PRO A 792 -25.47 33.12 -1.66
N GLY A 793 -24.63 33.37 -0.65
CA GLY A 793 -23.56 34.38 -0.71
C GLY A 793 -22.32 33.99 -1.53
N SER A 794 -22.30 32.79 -2.09
CA SER A 794 -21.27 32.31 -3.01
C SER A 794 -21.52 32.70 -4.48
N GLN A 795 -22.68 33.30 -4.78
CA GLN A 795 -23.05 33.75 -6.13
C GLN A 795 -22.77 35.25 -6.29
N GLU A 796 -22.46 35.68 -7.52
CA GLU A 796 -22.63 37.10 -7.86
C GLU A 796 -24.04 37.32 -8.40
N ILE A 797 -24.68 38.43 -8.00
CA ILE A 797 -26.04 38.78 -8.40
C ILE A 797 -26.08 40.15 -9.09
N PRO A 798 -26.93 40.34 -10.10
CA PRO A 798 -27.09 41.63 -10.75
C PRO A 798 -28.04 42.54 -9.96
N ILE A 799 -27.58 43.75 -9.64
CA ILE A 799 -28.38 44.81 -9.02
C ILE A 799 -28.58 45.94 -10.04
N LEU A 800 -29.84 46.23 -10.35
CA LEU A 800 -30.20 47.35 -11.21
C LEU A 800 -30.27 48.63 -10.37
N VAL A 801 -29.37 49.56 -10.63
CA VAL A 801 -29.32 50.88 -10.01
C VAL A 801 -29.98 51.89 -10.94
N LYS A 802 -30.86 52.75 -10.42
CA LYS A 802 -31.55 53.81 -11.18
C LYS A 802 -31.32 55.17 -10.52
N TRP A 803 -30.90 56.14 -11.32
CA TRP A 803 -30.76 57.54 -10.92
C TRP A 803 -31.95 58.35 -11.41
N ILE A 804 -32.60 59.05 -10.48
CA ILE A 804 -33.82 59.80 -10.69
C ILE A 804 -33.55 61.28 -10.35
N ASN A 805 -33.84 62.15 -11.31
CA ASN A 805 -33.66 63.60 -11.15
C ASN A 805 -34.80 64.22 -10.31
N PRO A 806 -34.70 65.51 -9.92
CA PRO A 806 -35.72 66.19 -9.11
C PRO A 806 -37.12 66.26 -9.74
N ASP A 807 -37.23 66.18 -11.07
CA ASP A 807 -38.51 66.12 -11.79
C ASP A 807 -39.15 64.71 -11.79
N GLY A 808 -38.51 63.74 -11.13
CA GLY A 808 -38.99 62.36 -11.03
C GLY A 808 -38.70 61.49 -12.26
N LYS A 809 -37.88 61.95 -13.20
CA LYS A 809 -37.48 61.17 -14.39
C LYS A 809 -36.22 60.35 -14.11
N VAL A 810 -36.22 59.08 -14.52
CA VAL A 810 -35.00 58.25 -14.53
C VAL A 810 -34.06 58.78 -15.61
N VAL A 811 -32.90 59.29 -15.22
CA VAL A 811 -31.89 59.86 -16.13
C VAL A 811 -30.73 58.91 -16.41
N HIS A 812 -30.52 57.91 -15.55
CA HIS A 812 -29.54 56.85 -15.77
C HIS A 812 -29.95 55.55 -15.10
N SER A 813 -29.55 54.42 -15.69
CA SER A 813 -29.71 53.10 -15.08
C SER A 813 -28.59 52.17 -15.51
N GLU A 814 -28.06 51.41 -14.56
CA GLU A 814 -26.99 50.45 -14.77
C GLU A 814 -27.26 49.14 -14.02
N SER A 815 -26.74 48.03 -14.52
CA SER A 815 -26.78 46.75 -13.82
C SER A 815 -25.38 46.40 -13.35
N VAL A 816 -25.21 46.28 -12.03
CA VAL A 816 -23.91 46.02 -11.39
C VAL A 816 -23.92 44.61 -10.80
N SER A 817 -22.95 43.78 -11.18
CA SER A 817 -22.76 42.45 -10.57
C SER A 817 -22.13 42.61 -9.19
N THR A 818 -22.74 42.05 -8.14
CA THR A 818 -22.24 42.15 -6.77
C THR A 818 -22.16 40.80 -6.08
N GLY A 819 -21.11 40.63 -5.27
CA GLY A 819 -20.92 39.48 -4.39
C GLY A 819 -21.47 39.75 -2.99
N TYR A 820 -21.61 38.70 -2.18
CA TYR A 820 -22.12 38.81 -0.81
C TYR A 820 -21.33 39.82 0.03
N LEU A 821 -22.03 40.82 0.58
CA LEU A 821 -21.45 41.91 1.38
C LEU A 821 -20.28 42.64 0.70
N ARG A 822 -20.18 42.56 -0.64
CA ARG A 822 -19.18 43.29 -1.42
C ARG A 822 -19.56 44.78 -1.44
N ARG A 823 -18.68 45.64 -0.95
CA ARG A 823 -18.80 47.10 -1.03
C ARG A 823 -18.61 47.57 -2.47
N GLN A 824 -19.53 48.42 -2.94
CA GLN A 824 -19.53 48.94 -4.30
C GLN A 824 -20.00 50.39 -4.34
N VAL A 825 -19.56 51.14 -5.34
CA VAL A 825 -19.97 52.52 -5.57
C VAL A 825 -20.82 52.64 -6.83
N ALA A 826 -22.08 53.05 -6.68
CA ALA A 826 -22.89 53.53 -7.80
C ALA A 826 -22.55 55.00 -8.04
N SER A 827 -22.38 55.42 -9.29
CA SER A 827 -22.08 56.83 -9.60
C SER A 827 -22.77 57.35 -10.86
N TYR A 828 -23.01 58.66 -10.90
CA TYR A 828 -23.64 59.33 -12.03
C TYR A 828 -22.98 60.69 -12.29
N HIS A 829 -22.55 60.91 -13.53
CA HIS A 829 -21.92 62.17 -13.96
C HIS A 829 -22.96 63.24 -14.24
N LEU A 830 -22.85 64.39 -13.56
CA LEU A 830 -23.69 65.56 -13.83
C LEU A 830 -23.22 66.23 -15.14
N ALA A 831 -23.86 65.91 -16.27
CA ALA A 831 -23.59 66.57 -17.55
C ALA A 831 -24.17 68.00 -17.55
N GLY A 832 -23.50 68.96 -18.20
CA GLY A 832 -23.74 70.41 -18.03
C GLY A 832 -25.15 70.94 -18.33
N SER A 833 -26.04 70.17 -18.97
CA SER A 833 -27.47 70.51 -19.14
C SER A 833 -28.40 69.95 -18.05
N ASP A 834 -27.90 69.08 -17.17
CA ASP A 834 -28.66 68.30 -16.17
C ASP A 834 -28.37 68.69 -14.71
N VAL A 835 -27.73 69.84 -14.45
CA VAL A 835 -27.48 70.34 -13.08
C VAL A 835 -28.77 70.91 -12.49
N ALA A 836 -29.74 70.04 -12.25
CA ALA A 836 -30.99 70.36 -11.57
C ALA A 836 -30.76 70.37 -10.06
N LEU A 837 -30.84 71.56 -9.46
CA LEU A 837 -30.88 71.74 -8.01
C LEU A 837 -32.13 71.05 -7.46
N GLY A 838 -32.00 70.33 -6.34
CA GLY A 838 -33.12 69.64 -5.72
C GLY A 838 -32.78 68.23 -5.27
N ARG A 839 -33.83 67.44 -4.97
CA ARG A 839 -33.68 66.08 -4.43
C ARG A 839 -33.55 65.07 -5.56
N TRP A 840 -32.36 64.50 -5.67
CA TRP A 840 -32.07 63.34 -6.48
C TRP A 840 -32.36 62.08 -5.69
N ARG A 841 -32.76 61.00 -6.38
CA ARG A 841 -32.96 59.69 -5.76
C ARG A 841 -32.22 58.61 -6.53
N VAL A 842 -31.54 57.75 -5.80
CA VAL A 842 -30.94 56.51 -6.31
C VAL A 842 -31.78 55.35 -5.79
N GLU A 843 -32.27 54.50 -6.68
CA GLU A 843 -33.04 53.31 -6.30
C GLU A 843 -32.34 52.04 -6.77
N PHE A 844 -32.32 51.03 -5.90
CA PHE A 844 -31.67 49.74 -6.13
C PHE A 844 -32.74 48.66 -6.29
N TYR A 845 -32.58 47.82 -7.32
CA TYR A 845 -33.52 46.77 -7.67
C TYR A 845 -32.80 45.43 -7.84
N PHE A 846 -33.40 44.38 -7.29
CA PHE A 846 -33.08 43.00 -7.69
C PHE A 846 -34.29 42.44 -8.42
N GLN A 847 -34.07 41.99 -9.67
CA GLN A 847 -35.15 41.63 -10.59
C GLN A 847 -36.17 42.78 -10.76
N LYS A 848 -37.43 42.59 -10.34
CA LYS A 848 -38.49 43.60 -10.41
C LYS A 848 -38.78 44.29 -9.07
N SER A 849 -38.10 43.89 -7.99
CA SER A 849 -38.37 44.37 -6.63
C SER A 849 -37.38 45.46 -6.23
N ARG A 850 -37.86 46.58 -5.70
CA ARG A 850 -37.01 47.63 -5.12
C ARG A 850 -36.46 47.13 -3.79
N ILE A 851 -35.14 47.08 -3.66
CA ILE A 851 -34.44 46.55 -2.47
C ILE A 851 -33.81 47.64 -1.61
N GLY A 852 -33.73 48.88 -2.10
CA GLY A 852 -33.25 50.02 -1.33
C GLY A 852 -33.34 51.33 -2.11
N SER A 853 -33.17 52.46 -1.43
CA SER A 853 -33.09 53.78 -2.06
C SER A 853 -32.33 54.78 -1.20
N GLN A 854 -31.63 55.72 -1.84
CA GLN A 854 -30.96 56.84 -1.19
C GLN A 854 -31.42 58.17 -1.82
N GLU A 855 -31.77 59.16 -1.01
CA GLU A 855 -32.00 60.54 -1.48
C GLU A 855 -30.75 61.39 -1.30
N ILE A 856 -30.45 62.23 -2.29
CA ILE A 856 -29.30 63.14 -2.30
C ILE A 856 -29.82 64.55 -2.62
N SER A 857 -29.61 65.51 -1.73
CA SER A 857 -30.00 66.91 -1.97
C SER A 857 -28.88 67.66 -2.66
N VAL A 858 -29.06 68.05 -3.92
CA VAL A 858 -28.09 68.83 -4.70
C VAL A 858 -28.40 70.32 -4.53
N ILE A 859 -27.44 71.08 -3.98
CA ILE A 859 -27.58 72.51 -3.62
C ILE A 859 -26.55 73.37 -4.33
N THR A 860 -26.74 74.70 -4.35
CA THR A 860 -25.78 75.61 -4.99
C THR A 860 -24.43 75.61 -4.25
N PRO A 861 -23.30 75.75 -4.96
CA PRO A 861 -21.98 75.82 -4.34
C PRO A 861 -21.86 76.91 -3.26
N GLU A 862 -22.52 78.06 -3.45
CA GLU A 862 -22.50 79.17 -2.47
C GLU A 862 -23.23 78.80 -1.18
N ARG A 863 -24.35 78.06 -1.30
CA ARG A 863 -25.12 77.58 -0.14
C ARG A 863 -24.38 76.48 0.62
N PHE A 864 -23.60 75.67 -0.09
CA PHE A 864 -22.73 74.67 0.51
C PHE A 864 -21.53 75.32 1.23
N GLN A 865 -20.87 76.30 0.61
CA GLN A 865 -19.73 77.03 1.21
C GLN A 865 -20.13 77.82 2.46
N SER A 866 -21.22 78.60 2.40
CA SER A 866 -21.72 79.35 3.56
C SER A 866 -22.11 78.45 4.74
N ARG A 867 -22.38 77.16 4.48
CA ARG A 867 -22.69 76.17 5.51
C ARG A 867 -21.44 75.52 6.10
N LEU A 868 -20.43 75.24 5.28
CA LEU A 868 -19.09 74.85 5.75
C LEU A 868 -18.49 75.91 6.67
N GLU A 869 -18.57 77.19 6.29
CA GLU A 869 -18.11 78.33 7.11
C GLU A 869 -18.88 78.51 8.42
N ARG A 870 -20.07 77.91 8.58
CA ARG A 870 -20.84 77.90 9.85
C ARG A 870 -20.55 76.69 10.73
N LEU A 871 -19.98 75.63 10.17
CA LEU A 871 -19.66 74.38 10.85
C LEU A 871 -18.20 74.35 11.33
N GLU A 872 -17.30 75.07 10.65
CA GLU A 872 -15.96 75.48 11.15
C GLU A 872 -16.07 76.59 12.20
#